data_AF-A0A9E1XMX6-F1
#
_entry.id   AF-A0A9E1XMX6-F1
#
_cell.length_a   1.000
_cell.length_b   1.000
_cell.length_c   1.000
_cell.angle_alpha   90.00
_cell.angle_beta   90.00
_cell.angle_gamma   90.00
#
_symmetry.space_group_name_H-M   'P 1'
#
loop_
_entity.id
_entity.type
_entity.pdbx_description
1 polymer ?
#
loop_
_entity_poly.entity_id
_entity_poly.type
_entity_poly.pdbx_seq_one_letter_code
_entity_poly.pdbx_strand_id
1 'polypeptide(L)'
;MSARLLPVYACLAILTQLASAAPAAYPEKHRCTLDASRTIQLAKDGKANCEIVIGRKPYPVAKFAAQELQTFLGKVIGEKPPVVAKRSGDVPAIYLGTSKLSEGWCRELWSLPRDAFVIRSFGDVIFIGGRDDLQMDPMRDLGGKYERATLFGVYEFLERFVGVRFYFPGEMGTVTPANPNLAMPCVDLYEEPDCDMRRASAGPAAKWYEELDKETAKRTRILTFLRHRQQTFYIPCCHGLARRVLAERFAKEHPEWFAVLPNGKRDTDMALPGHRGHLCYRSPGLRDQIYRETEAYLLGKPPESVGMRMKTGHVAYDHNAFQPGYVDLGPQDGLGKSQWCQMPECKRYWDEGTQGELLWGLVADMGNRLKKNGIPGYVTNFAYGVVRDVPEVELPDNVLVEVCISGPWNDLLEVQRTRNDELIKAWNKKVKTGTKVWLWNYMNNYNGQVPPGVAPISTALIQGYYSRMAPHIRGAYNEAEIDYWLHNYLNYYVFYRMMWDSSTDVKAVLREHNRLMFGAGAEPMGQFYARVEEIWTSNFLGKVLDTPLGPQRLKRSEREVWDEIYTDQVMGELEGCFAKAGTLAAKEPESLKRVQFMRETFFGEMLRARDVYRKRQRGVEDLVLQVRPLPAGEKITLDGGYPQSLSGVGFG
;
A
#
# COMPACT_ATOMS: atom_id res chain seq x y z
N MET A 1 -23.60 49.81 29.92
CA MET A 1 -22.47 49.30 29.10
C MET A 1 -21.70 48.25 29.92
N SER A 2 -22.12 46.99 29.98
CA SER A 2 -21.38 45.92 30.73
C SER A 2 -21.90 44.50 30.45
N ALA A 3 -22.16 44.12 29.19
CA ALA A 3 -22.66 42.75 28.90
C ALA A 3 -22.20 42.15 27.56
N ARG A 4 -21.24 42.76 26.85
CA ARG A 4 -20.79 42.30 25.52
C ARG A 4 -19.33 41.89 25.41
N LEU A 5 -18.60 41.80 26.54
CA LEU A 5 -17.16 41.50 26.54
C LEU A 5 -16.81 40.05 26.93
N LEU A 6 -17.68 39.29 27.61
CA LEU A 6 -17.38 37.91 28.04
C LEU A 6 -17.03 36.91 26.91
N PRO A 7 -17.68 36.89 25.72
CA PRO A 7 -17.37 35.87 24.71
C PRO A 7 -16.04 36.12 23.98
N VAL A 8 -15.51 37.36 24.02
CA VAL A 8 -14.21 37.69 23.43
C VAL A 8 -13.07 37.27 24.35
N TYR A 9 -13.24 37.45 25.67
CA TYR A 9 -12.25 37.01 26.66
C TYR A 9 -12.18 35.48 26.81
N ALA A 10 -13.29 34.75 26.65
CA ALA A 10 -13.28 33.28 26.66
C ALA A 10 -12.52 32.67 25.46
N CYS A 11 -12.70 33.24 24.26
CA CYS A 11 -11.90 32.85 23.08
C CYS A 11 -10.40 33.17 23.27
N LEU A 12 -10.05 34.35 23.82
CA LEU A 12 -8.66 34.71 24.09
C LEU A 12 -8.03 33.88 25.21
N ALA A 13 -8.81 33.52 26.25
CA ALA A 13 -8.38 32.68 27.38
C ALA A 13 -8.11 31.23 26.97
N ILE A 14 -8.95 30.68 26.08
CA ILE A 14 -8.70 29.36 25.50
C ILE A 14 -7.51 29.43 24.55
N LEU A 15 -7.37 30.47 23.71
CA LEU A 15 -6.18 30.67 22.86
C LEU A 15 -4.89 30.83 23.67
N THR A 16 -4.95 31.40 24.88
CA THR A 16 -3.79 31.53 25.80
C THR A 16 -3.50 30.24 26.57
N GLN A 17 -4.52 29.48 27.00
CA GLN A 17 -4.33 28.12 27.55
C GLN A 17 -3.78 27.15 26.48
N LEU A 18 -4.32 27.23 25.26
CA LEU A 18 -3.86 26.52 24.07
C LEU A 18 -2.42 26.90 23.67
N ALA A 19 -1.98 28.14 23.89
CA ALA A 19 -0.61 28.58 23.62
C ALA A 19 0.40 28.20 24.72
N SER A 20 -0.05 27.98 25.96
CA SER A 20 0.79 27.66 27.12
C SER A 20 1.10 26.16 27.31
N ALA A 21 0.46 25.30 26.52
CA ALA A 21 0.47 23.84 26.71
C ALA A 21 1.21 23.06 25.60
N ALA A 22 1.97 23.72 24.73
CA ALA A 22 2.76 23.04 23.71
C ALA A 22 3.93 22.30 24.39
N PRO A 23 3.96 20.95 24.39
CA PRO A 23 5.09 20.23 24.94
C PRO A 23 6.33 20.43 24.06
N ALA A 24 7.51 20.34 24.66
CA ALA A 24 8.72 19.99 23.93
C ALA A 24 8.50 18.68 23.15
N ALA A 25 9.28 18.48 22.08
CA ALA A 25 9.21 17.34 21.15
C ALA A 25 8.65 16.04 21.77
N TYR A 26 7.64 15.43 21.14
CA TYR A 26 7.06 14.16 21.59
C TYR A 26 8.11 13.05 21.51
N PRO A 27 8.59 12.52 22.65
CA PRO A 27 9.70 11.56 22.63
C PRO A 27 9.23 10.14 22.29
N GLU A 28 7.94 9.84 22.42
CA GLU A 28 7.35 8.51 22.25
C GLU A 28 6.18 8.55 21.25
N LYS A 29 6.17 7.62 20.30
CA LYS A 29 5.07 7.40 19.35
C LYS A 29 3.87 6.78 20.06
N HIS A 30 2.68 6.88 19.47
CA HIS A 30 1.45 6.22 19.98
C HIS A 30 1.05 6.59 21.41
N ARG A 31 1.39 7.80 21.88
CA ARG A 31 1.09 8.27 23.23
C ARG A 31 -0.39 8.62 23.38
N CYS A 32 -1.08 8.05 24.37
CA CYS A 32 -2.47 8.40 24.67
C CYS A 32 -2.71 8.43 26.18
N THR A 33 -3.03 9.62 26.71
CA THR A 33 -3.45 9.79 28.11
C THR A 33 -4.93 10.11 28.15
N LEU A 34 -5.68 9.40 29.00
CA LEU A 34 -7.11 9.61 29.21
C LEU A 34 -7.36 10.09 30.64
N ASP A 35 -8.18 11.13 30.79
CA ASP A 35 -8.75 11.53 32.07
C ASP A 35 -10.20 11.06 32.14
N ALA A 36 -10.40 9.88 32.70
CA ALA A 36 -11.71 9.26 32.85
C ALA A 36 -12.62 9.98 33.86
N SER A 37 -12.08 10.85 34.71
CA SER A 37 -12.87 11.61 35.68
C SER A 37 -13.65 12.77 35.03
N ARG A 38 -13.27 13.15 33.81
CA ARG A 38 -13.88 14.24 33.05
C ARG A 38 -14.35 13.74 31.69
N THR A 39 -15.66 13.73 31.49
CA THR A 39 -16.28 13.30 30.22
C THR A 39 -16.83 14.48 29.43
N ILE A 40 -16.73 14.37 28.11
CA ILE A 40 -17.32 15.31 27.15
C ILE A 40 -18.51 14.59 26.50
N GLN A 41 -19.72 15.10 26.75
CA GLN A 41 -20.95 14.54 26.20
C GLN A 41 -21.15 15.06 24.76
N LEU A 42 -20.94 14.21 23.76
CA LEU A 42 -21.05 14.59 22.34
C LEU A 42 -22.44 14.37 21.75
N ALA A 43 -23.25 13.53 22.39
CA ALA A 43 -24.65 13.31 22.02
C ALA A 43 -25.51 12.96 23.22
N LYS A 44 -26.80 13.27 23.16
CA LYS A 44 -27.77 12.88 24.18
C LYS A 44 -29.10 12.53 23.51
N ASP A 45 -29.68 11.39 23.86
CA ASP A 45 -30.99 10.93 23.37
C ASP A 45 -31.11 10.96 21.83
N GLY A 46 -30.02 10.63 21.13
CA GLY A 46 -29.96 10.59 19.66
C GLY A 46 -29.80 11.97 19.01
N LYS A 47 -29.58 13.01 19.80
CA LYS A 47 -29.33 14.39 19.37
C LYS A 47 -27.86 14.73 19.50
N ALA A 48 -27.30 15.40 18.51
CA ALA A 48 -25.94 15.89 18.57
C ALA A 48 -25.83 16.98 19.65
N ASN A 49 -24.89 16.79 20.58
CA ASN A 49 -24.52 17.77 21.61
C ASN A 49 -23.09 18.27 21.36
N CYS A 50 -22.73 18.43 20.09
CA CYS A 50 -21.44 18.97 19.70
C CYS A 50 -21.53 19.66 18.34
N GLU A 51 -20.57 20.53 18.06
CA GLU A 51 -20.39 21.16 16.76
C GLU A 51 -18.99 20.90 16.21
N ILE A 52 -18.85 20.84 14.88
CA ILE A 52 -17.58 20.65 14.19
C ILE A 52 -17.11 22.01 13.66
N VAL A 53 -15.96 22.49 14.13
CA VAL A 53 -15.44 23.83 13.82
C VAL A 53 -14.27 23.73 12.85
N ILE A 54 -14.39 24.36 11.67
CA ILE A 54 -13.36 24.36 10.62
C ILE A 54 -12.83 25.77 10.26
N GLY A 55 -13.36 26.80 10.91
CA GLY A 55 -13.01 28.19 10.61
C GLY A 55 -13.69 28.73 9.34
N ARG A 56 -13.51 30.03 9.08
CA ARG A 56 -14.14 30.74 7.94
C ARG A 56 -13.56 30.39 6.57
N LYS A 57 -12.30 29.97 6.52
CA LYS A 57 -11.57 29.64 5.28
C LYS A 57 -10.81 28.33 5.49
N PRO A 58 -11.53 27.19 5.59
CA PRO A 58 -10.89 25.89 5.79
C PRO A 58 -10.10 25.48 4.55
N TYR A 59 -8.93 24.88 4.76
CA TYR A 59 -8.19 24.21 3.68
C TYR A 59 -8.95 22.96 3.21
N PRO A 60 -8.70 22.46 1.99
CA PRO A 60 -9.47 21.35 1.42
C PRO A 60 -9.45 20.08 2.27
N VAL A 61 -8.29 19.73 2.88
CA VAL A 61 -8.17 18.58 3.79
C VAL A 61 -9.12 18.72 4.99
N ALA A 62 -9.09 19.85 5.70
CA ALA A 62 -9.94 20.08 6.86
C ALA A 62 -11.44 20.07 6.50
N LYS A 63 -11.80 20.60 5.32
CA LYS A 63 -13.17 20.55 4.82
C LYS A 63 -13.63 19.11 4.58
N PHE A 64 -12.81 18.29 3.95
CA PHE A 64 -13.13 16.88 3.71
C PHE A 64 -13.16 16.07 5.00
N ALA A 65 -12.21 16.30 5.91
CA ALA A 65 -12.18 15.68 7.24
C ALA A 65 -13.45 15.98 8.04
N ALA A 66 -13.97 17.20 7.98
CA ALA A 66 -15.25 17.56 8.60
C ALA A 66 -16.44 16.83 7.98
N GLN A 67 -16.44 16.59 6.67
CA GLN A 67 -17.49 15.84 5.98
C GLN A 67 -17.49 14.37 6.39
N GLU A 68 -16.32 13.73 6.45
CA GLU A 68 -16.19 12.36 6.94
C GLU A 68 -16.61 12.27 8.42
N LEU A 69 -16.11 13.17 9.28
CA LEU A 69 -16.49 13.23 10.70
C LEU A 69 -18.00 13.39 10.87
N GLN A 70 -18.61 14.41 10.24
CA GLN A 70 -20.05 14.67 10.34
C GLN A 70 -20.87 13.46 9.87
N THR A 71 -20.45 12.82 8.78
CA THR A 71 -21.17 11.69 8.19
C THR A 71 -21.19 10.51 9.15
N PHE A 72 -20.03 10.10 9.66
CA PHE A 72 -19.94 8.90 10.50
C PHE A 72 -20.40 9.16 11.92
N LEU A 73 -20.10 10.32 12.48
CA LEU A 73 -20.62 10.72 13.78
C LEU A 73 -22.16 10.83 13.74
N GLY A 74 -22.72 11.37 12.67
CA GLY A 74 -24.17 11.43 12.48
C GLY A 74 -24.83 10.06 12.35
N LYS A 75 -24.17 9.09 11.70
CA LYS A 75 -24.66 7.69 11.66
C LYS A 75 -24.68 7.02 13.03
N VAL A 76 -23.68 7.30 13.86
CA VAL A 76 -23.56 6.74 15.22
C VAL A 76 -24.55 7.39 16.17
N ILE A 77 -24.71 8.71 16.12
CA ILE A 77 -25.60 9.48 17.00
C ILE A 77 -27.07 9.32 16.59
N GLY A 78 -27.37 9.34 15.29
CA GLY A 78 -28.72 9.48 14.73
C GLY A 78 -29.03 10.89 14.22
N GLU A 79 -28.18 11.88 14.52
CA GLU A 79 -28.28 13.25 14.01
C GLU A 79 -26.90 13.79 13.61
N LYS A 80 -26.83 14.48 12.46
CA LYS A 80 -25.59 15.09 11.99
C LYS A 80 -25.26 16.34 12.83
N PRO A 81 -24.12 16.38 13.53
CA PRO A 81 -23.68 17.61 14.20
C PRO A 81 -23.45 18.72 13.17
N PRO A 82 -23.74 19.99 13.51
CA PRO A 82 -23.51 21.10 12.61
C PRO A 82 -22.01 21.32 12.35
N VAL A 83 -21.66 21.63 11.10
CA VAL A 83 -20.31 22.10 10.72
C VAL A 83 -20.34 23.62 10.64
N VAL A 84 -19.57 24.31 11.47
CA VAL A 84 -19.62 25.75 11.67
C VAL A 84 -18.27 26.43 11.43
N ALA A 85 -18.33 27.69 10.99
CA ALA A 85 -17.15 28.52 10.77
C ALA A 85 -16.60 29.16 12.05
N LYS A 86 -17.42 29.27 13.09
CA LYS A 86 -17.08 29.83 14.40
C LYS A 86 -17.84 29.07 15.47
N ARG A 87 -17.17 28.78 16.59
CA ARG A 87 -17.76 28.17 17.77
C ARG A 87 -18.93 29.01 18.30
N SER A 88 -20.04 28.36 18.64
CA SER A 88 -21.20 28.98 19.32
C SER A 88 -20.86 29.28 20.78
N GLY A 89 -20.26 28.31 21.47
CA GLY A 89 -19.99 28.32 22.91
C GLY A 89 -21.07 27.61 23.73
N ASP A 90 -22.14 27.12 23.09
CA ASP A 90 -23.29 26.52 23.76
C ASP A 90 -23.13 25.00 23.98
N VAL A 91 -22.32 24.37 23.14
CA VAL A 91 -22.05 22.92 23.16
C VAL A 91 -20.54 22.65 23.06
N PRO A 92 -20.09 21.43 23.42
CA PRO A 92 -18.77 20.94 23.08
C PRO A 92 -18.41 21.14 21.61
N ALA A 93 -17.14 21.43 21.33
CA ALA A 93 -16.69 21.75 19.98
C ALA A 93 -15.51 20.88 19.55
N ILE A 94 -15.60 20.30 18.35
CA ILE A 94 -14.51 19.55 17.72
C ILE A 94 -13.87 20.44 16.66
N TYR A 95 -12.69 20.98 16.94
CA TYR A 95 -11.90 21.78 16.02
C TYR A 95 -11.04 20.89 15.13
N LEU A 96 -11.08 21.14 13.82
CA LEU A 96 -10.31 20.37 12.84
C LEU A 96 -9.26 21.20 12.14
N GLY A 97 -8.02 20.70 12.19
CA GLY A 97 -6.90 21.10 11.34
C GLY A 97 -6.43 22.53 11.51
N THR A 98 -5.62 22.96 10.54
CA THR A 98 -5.11 24.33 10.46
C THR A 98 -6.21 25.27 9.94
N SER A 99 -6.56 26.26 10.75
CA SER A 99 -7.38 27.41 10.35
C SER A 99 -6.74 28.70 10.86
N LYS A 100 -7.20 29.87 10.40
CA LYS A 100 -6.76 31.15 11.00
C LYS A 100 -7.04 31.25 12.51
N LEU A 101 -8.01 30.47 13.03
CA LEU A 101 -8.32 30.41 14.46
C LEU A 101 -7.32 29.55 15.25
N SER A 102 -6.51 28.73 14.57
CA SER A 102 -5.47 27.89 15.16
C SER A 102 -4.06 28.42 14.87
N GLU A 103 -3.88 29.69 14.51
CA GLU A 103 -2.57 30.26 14.10
C GLU A 103 -1.45 30.02 15.14
N GLY A 104 -1.78 29.98 16.44
CA GLY A 104 -0.82 29.58 17.49
C GLY A 104 -0.39 28.10 17.44
N TRP A 105 -1.29 27.21 17.03
CA TRP A 105 -1.04 25.77 16.85
C TRP A 105 -0.49 25.41 15.47
N CYS A 106 -0.71 26.27 14.47
CA CYS A 106 -0.19 26.03 13.13
C CYS A 106 1.31 25.75 13.19
N ARG A 107 2.09 26.53 13.94
CA ARG A 107 3.53 26.30 14.10
C ARG A 107 3.85 24.92 14.70
N GLU A 108 3.08 24.48 15.71
CA GLU A 108 3.24 23.14 16.31
C GLU A 108 2.90 22.05 15.30
N LEU A 109 1.76 22.15 14.61
CA LEU A 109 1.35 21.19 13.58
C LEU A 109 2.37 21.06 12.43
N TRP A 110 2.94 22.18 11.99
CA TRP A 110 3.99 22.18 10.97
C TRP A 110 5.29 21.54 11.47
N SER A 111 5.55 21.54 12.78
CA SER A 111 6.73 20.88 13.36
C SER A 111 6.58 19.38 13.55
N LEU A 112 5.35 18.84 13.47
CA LEU A 112 5.12 17.40 13.59
C LEU A 112 5.79 16.62 12.46
N PRO A 113 6.27 15.39 12.73
CA PRO A 113 6.69 14.47 11.68
C PRO A 113 5.60 14.23 10.64
N ARG A 114 6.01 13.80 9.44
CA ARG A 114 5.06 13.44 8.38
C ARG A 114 4.06 12.40 8.89
N ASP A 115 2.80 12.56 8.52
CA ASP A 115 1.65 11.72 8.91
C ASP A 115 1.24 11.80 10.39
N ALA A 116 2.00 12.47 11.25
CA ALA A 116 1.69 12.58 12.67
C ALA A 116 0.55 13.58 12.94
N PHE A 117 -0.24 13.30 13.97
CA PHE A 117 -1.36 14.12 14.40
C PHE A 117 -1.57 14.07 15.90
N VAL A 118 -2.35 15.02 16.41
CA VAL A 118 -2.78 15.09 17.81
C VAL A 118 -4.30 15.09 17.93
N ILE A 119 -4.80 14.51 19.02
CA ILE A 119 -6.19 14.65 19.49
C ILE A 119 -6.14 15.11 20.93
N ARG A 120 -6.63 16.30 21.23
CA ARG A 120 -6.49 16.92 22.55
C ARG A 120 -7.76 17.58 23.04
N SER A 121 -8.14 17.33 24.28
CA SER A 121 -9.24 18.01 24.94
C SER A 121 -8.77 19.17 25.82
N PHE A 122 -9.49 20.29 25.75
CA PHE A 122 -9.33 21.47 26.60
C PHE A 122 -10.69 21.87 27.15
N GLY A 123 -11.04 21.33 28.32
CA GLY A 123 -12.39 21.48 28.84
C GLY A 123 -13.41 20.78 27.94
N ASP A 124 -14.29 21.55 27.30
CA ASP A 124 -15.31 21.06 26.38
C ASP A 124 -14.91 21.16 24.89
N VAL A 125 -13.68 21.57 24.61
CA VAL A 125 -13.11 21.61 23.27
C VAL A 125 -12.30 20.36 23.02
N ILE A 126 -12.45 19.76 21.84
CA ILE A 126 -11.57 18.72 21.30
C ILE A 126 -10.89 19.30 20.06
N PHE A 127 -9.56 19.26 20.01
CA PHE A 127 -8.78 19.64 18.86
C PHE A 127 -8.22 18.39 18.18
N ILE A 128 -8.38 18.29 16.86
CA ILE A 128 -7.82 17.23 16.03
C ILE A 128 -7.03 17.92 14.92
N GLY A 129 -5.73 17.67 14.84
CA GLY A 129 -4.90 18.33 13.84
C GLY A 129 -3.57 17.63 13.58
N GLY A 130 -3.12 17.73 12.34
CA GLY A 130 -1.79 17.29 11.91
C GLY A 130 -1.30 18.16 10.76
N ARG A 131 -0.15 17.81 10.20
CA ARG A 131 0.37 18.49 9.01
C ARG A 131 -0.49 18.13 7.78
N ASP A 132 -0.98 19.16 7.10
CA ASP A 132 -1.84 19.04 5.91
C ASP A 132 -1.25 19.82 4.73
N ASP A 133 -1.55 19.37 3.52
CA ASP A 133 -1.38 20.18 2.32
C ASP A 133 -2.48 21.25 2.22
N LEU A 134 -2.09 22.48 1.91
CA LEU A 134 -2.98 23.63 1.91
C LEU A 134 -3.88 23.73 0.67
N GLN A 135 -3.54 23.03 -0.41
CA GLN A 135 -4.19 23.19 -1.72
C GLN A 135 -4.84 21.89 -2.22
N MET A 136 -4.38 20.74 -1.73
CA MET A 136 -4.80 19.44 -2.27
C MET A 136 -6.16 18.99 -1.73
N ASP A 137 -7.09 18.73 -2.65
CA ASP A 137 -8.41 18.15 -2.37
C ASP A 137 -8.33 16.62 -2.30
N PRO A 138 -8.66 16.00 -1.15
CA PRO A 138 -8.55 14.56 -1.02
C PRO A 138 -9.36 13.72 -1.98
N MET A 139 -10.45 14.25 -2.52
CA MET A 139 -11.30 13.52 -3.46
C MET A 139 -10.84 13.63 -4.92
N ARG A 140 -9.81 14.43 -5.23
CA ARG A 140 -9.31 14.64 -6.59
C ARG A 140 -7.98 13.96 -6.86
N ASP A 141 -7.17 13.73 -5.83
CA ASP A 141 -5.85 13.10 -6.01
C ASP A 141 -5.90 11.58 -5.85
N LEU A 142 -5.70 10.89 -6.96
CA LEU A 142 -5.62 9.42 -7.04
C LEU A 142 -4.32 8.85 -6.48
N GLY A 143 -3.29 9.67 -6.31
CA GLY A 143 -2.00 9.25 -5.80
C GLY A 143 -1.94 9.18 -4.28
N GLY A 144 -2.76 9.98 -3.58
CA GLY A 144 -2.65 10.18 -2.14
C GLY A 144 -1.26 10.69 -1.74
N LYS A 145 -0.62 11.51 -2.59
CA LYS A 145 0.79 11.92 -2.46
C LYS A 145 0.92 13.35 -1.93
N TYR A 146 0.09 13.71 -0.95
CA TYR A 146 0.13 14.99 -0.23
C TYR A 146 -0.24 14.77 1.24
N GLU A 147 0.21 15.66 2.11
CA GLU A 147 0.00 15.58 3.56
C GLU A 147 -1.48 15.81 3.93
N ARG A 148 -1.99 15.02 4.87
CA ARG A 148 -3.41 15.02 5.26
C ARG A 148 -3.63 14.51 6.68
N ALA A 149 -2.68 14.78 7.58
CA ALA A 149 -2.67 14.14 8.88
C ALA A 149 -3.87 14.54 9.77
N THR A 150 -4.51 15.69 9.54
CA THR A 150 -5.79 16.01 10.20
C THR A 150 -6.87 14.98 9.86
N LEU A 151 -6.93 14.51 8.62
CA LEU A 151 -7.88 13.47 8.21
C LEU A 151 -7.57 12.13 8.91
N PHE A 152 -6.29 11.79 9.08
CA PHE A 152 -5.89 10.60 9.84
C PHE A 152 -6.32 10.69 11.31
N GLY A 153 -6.19 11.88 11.92
CA GLY A 153 -6.70 12.14 13.26
C GLY A 153 -8.22 12.03 13.37
N VAL A 154 -8.96 12.45 12.34
CA VAL A 154 -10.42 12.23 12.30
C VAL A 154 -10.76 10.75 12.22
N TYR A 155 -10.07 9.97 11.39
CA TYR A 155 -10.28 8.51 11.37
C TYR A 155 -9.91 7.86 12.69
N GLU A 156 -8.85 8.33 13.36
CA GLU A 156 -8.47 7.84 14.69
C GLU A 156 -9.51 8.17 15.74
N PHE A 157 -10.05 9.38 15.70
CA PHE A 157 -11.13 9.78 16.58
C PHE A 157 -12.36 8.90 16.39
N LEU A 158 -12.77 8.71 15.14
CA LEU A 158 -13.90 7.86 14.76
C LEU A 158 -13.68 6.40 15.20
N GLU A 159 -12.46 5.87 15.04
CA GLU A 159 -12.14 4.50 15.44
C GLU A 159 -12.05 4.34 16.96
N ARG A 160 -11.28 5.18 17.64
CA ARG A 160 -10.94 5.01 19.07
C ARG A 160 -12.06 5.46 20.01
N PHE A 161 -12.72 6.58 19.73
CA PHE A 161 -13.70 7.18 20.64
C PHE A 161 -15.15 7.00 20.20
N VAL A 162 -15.40 6.85 18.90
CA VAL A 162 -16.77 6.70 18.36
C VAL A 162 -17.12 5.23 18.06
N GLY A 163 -16.12 4.38 17.79
CA GLY A 163 -16.31 2.94 17.53
C GLY A 163 -16.55 2.57 16.07
N VAL A 164 -16.33 3.49 15.13
CA VAL A 164 -16.46 3.26 13.69
C VAL A 164 -15.31 2.38 13.19
N ARG A 165 -15.52 1.53 12.18
CA ARG A 165 -14.45 0.78 11.51
C ARG A 165 -14.60 0.79 9.99
N PHE A 166 -13.46 0.80 9.30
CA PHE A 166 -13.36 0.73 7.84
C PHE A 166 -12.51 -0.49 7.43
N TYR A 167 -13.14 -1.66 7.31
CA TYR A 167 -12.44 -2.90 6.97
C TYR A 167 -12.20 -3.04 5.46
N PHE A 168 -13.21 -2.68 4.67
CA PHE A 168 -13.13 -2.57 3.22
C PHE A 168 -14.15 -1.53 2.72
N PRO A 169 -14.10 -1.12 1.45
CA PRO A 169 -14.97 -0.05 0.97
C PRO A 169 -16.45 -0.43 0.92
N GLY A 170 -17.31 0.58 0.88
CA GLY A 170 -18.76 0.37 0.85
C GLY A 170 -19.39 0.13 2.22
N GLU A 171 -20.71 -0.04 2.21
CA GLU A 171 -21.52 -0.16 3.43
C GLU A 171 -21.17 -1.45 4.21
N MET A 172 -20.99 -2.56 3.49
CA MET A 172 -20.72 -3.86 4.08
C MET A 172 -19.33 -4.00 4.70
N GLY A 173 -18.39 -3.11 4.36
CA GLY A 173 -17.08 -3.04 5.01
C GLY A 173 -16.94 -1.93 6.05
N THR A 174 -17.98 -1.10 6.23
CA THR A 174 -17.99 0.02 7.19
C THR A 174 -18.93 -0.26 8.35
N VAL A 175 -18.41 -0.33 9.58
CA VAL A 175 -19.21 -0.53 10.80
C VAL A 175 -19.41 0.80 11.51
N THR A 176 -20.67 1.16 11.79
CA THR A 176 -21.06 2.36 12.54
C THR A 176 -22.03 1.97 13.67
N PRO A 177 -21.53 1.63 14.87
CA PRO A 177 -22.39 1.18 15.97
C PRO A 177 -23.24 2.35 16.46
N ALA A 178 -24.54 2.12 16.69
CA ALA A 178 -25.41 3.16 17.24
C ALA A 178 -25.00 3.49 18.68
N ASN A 179 -24.83 4.78 18.98
CA ASN A 179 -24.58 5.30 20.31
C ASN A 179 -25.26 6.68 20.48
N PRO A 180 -26.56 6.70 20.83
CA PRO A 180 -27.33 7.94 20.94
C PRO A 180 -26.92 8.83 22.13
N ASN A 181 -26.11 8.30 23.05
CA ASN A 181 -25.61 8.97 24.25
C ASN A 181 -24.08 9.01 24.28
N LEU A 182 -23.47 9.20 23.10
CA LEU A 182 -22.02 9.20 22.94
C LEU A 182 -21.35 10.22 23.88
N ALA A 183 -20.44 9.71 24.69
CA ALA A 183 -19.57 10.48 25.56
C ALA A 183 -18.15 9.90 25.48
N MET A 184 -17.14 10.73 25.71
CA MET A 184 -15.75 10.31 25.76
C MET A 184 -15.01 10.96 26.93
N PRO A 185 -13.98 10.32 27.49
CA PRO A 185 -13.10 10.98 28.45
C PRO A 185 -12.32 12.13 27.78
N CYS A 186 -11.82 13.06 28.58
CA CYS A 186 -10.79 13.98 28.15
C CYS A 186 -9.54 13.20 27.72
N VAL A 187 -8.84 13.68 26.69
CA VAL A 187 -7.74 12.99 26.03
C VAL A 187 -6.58 13.95 25.72
N ASP A 188 -5.36 13.46 25.88
CA ASP A 188 -4.15 13.99 25.21
C ASP A 188 -3.48 12.83 24.44
N LEU A 189 -3.68 12.83 23.13
CA LEU A 189 -3.20 11.81 22.22
C LEU A 189 -2.26 12.42 21.18
N TYR A 190 -1.13 11.75 20.99
CA TYR A 190 -0.17 11.98 19.90
C TYR A 190 0.03 10.65 19.17
N GLU A 191 -0.14 10.67 17.87
CA GLU A 191 0.03 9.49 17.01
C GLU A 191 0.97 9.83 15.86
N GLU A 192 1.89 8.92 15.58
CA GLU A 192 2.86 8.97 14.50
C GLU A 192 3.08 7.53 14.03
N PRO A 193 3.07 7.26 12.72
CA PRO A 193 3.30 5.90 12.25
C PRO A 193 4.73 5.43 12.53
N ASP A 194 4.89 4.18 12.93
CA ASP A 194 6.19 3.51 13.05
C ASP A 194 6.94 3.46 11.72
N CYS A 195 6.23 3.12 10.65
CA CYS A 195 6.75 3.04 9.30
C CYS A 195 6.27 4.24 8.50
N ASP A 196 7.14 5.04 7.89
CA ASP A 196 6.70 6.16 7.06
C ASP A 196 6.47 5.75 5.58
N MET A 197 6.91 4.54 5.20
CA MET A 197 6.62 3.86 3.94
C MET A 197 5.55 2.79 4.16
N ARG A 198 4.33 3.01 3.67
CA ARG A 198 3.16 2.16 3.91
C ARG A 198 2.26 2.20 2.68
N ARG A 199 2.42 1.24 1.77
CA ARG A 199 1.60 1.15 0.55
C ARG A 199 1.29 -0.30 0.21
N ALA A 200 0.08 -0.57 -0.26
CA ALA A 200 -0.29 -1.85 -0.87
C ALA A 200 -0.96 -1.59 -2.23
N SER A 201 -0.66 -2.44 -3.23
CA SER A 201 -1.31 -2.42 -4.54
C SER A 201 -2.15 -3.67 -4.72
N ALA A 202 -3.42 -3.48 -5.05
CA ALA A 202 -4.28 -4.57 -5.52
C ALA A 202 -4.19 -4.79 -7.04
N GLY A 203 -3.49 -3.91 -7.76
CA GLY A 203 -3.32 -4.00 -9.21
C GLY A 203 -4.51 -3.54 -10.03
N PRO A 204 -4.31 -3.32 -11.33
CA PRO A 204 -5.37 -2.85 -12.23
C PRO A 204 -6.35 -3.94 -12.64
N ALA A 205 -5.98 -5.22 -12.51
CA ALA A 205 -6.76 -6.36 -13.01
C ALA A 205 -7.67 -7.01 -11.94
N ALA A 206 -7.56 -6.60 -10.67
CA ALA A 206 -8.37 -7.17 -9.60
C ALA A 206 -9.85 -6.88 -9.84
N LYS A 207 -10.64 -7.94 -9.97
CA LYS A 207 -12.10 -7.86 -10.05
C LYS A 207 -12.65 -7.30 -8.72
N TRP A 208 -13.49 -6.28 -8.84
CA TRP A 208 -14.20 -5.70 -7.70
C TRP A 208 -15.41 -6.57 -7.33
N TYR A 209 -15.81 -6.56 -6.06
CA TYR A 209 -16.92 -7.38 -5.54
C TYR A 209 -18.30 -6.78 -5.81
N GLU A 210 -18.35 -5.53 -6.26
CA GLU A 210 -19.54 -4.81 -6.72
C GLU A 210 -19.29 -4.28 -8.13
N GLU A 211 -20.35 -4.23 -8.95
CA GLU A 211 -20.30 -3.49 -10.21
C GLU A 211 -20.37 -2.00 -9.92
N LEU A 212 -19.31 -1.27 -10.28
CA LEU A 212 -19.21 0.17 -10.06
C LEU A 212 -18.99 0.88 -11.39
N ASP A 213 -19.64 2.02 -11.59
CA ASP A 213 -19.28 2.94 -12.66
C ASP A 213 -17.87 3.51 -12.42
N LYS A 214 -17.26 4.07 -13.48
CA LYS A 214 -15.87 4.54 -13.44
C LYS A 214 -15.61 5.60 -12.36
N GLU A 215 -16.54 6.52 -12.13
CA GLU A 215 -16.35 7.60 -11.15
C GLU A 215 -16.51 7.05 -9.73
N THR A 216 -17.48 6.18 -9.49
CA THR A 216 -17.64 5.51 -8.19
C THR A 216 -16.45 4.60 -7.88
N ALA A 217 -15.96 3.83 -8.84
CA ALA A 217 -14.75 3.00 -8.68
C ALA A 217 -13.52 3.86 -8.33
N LYS A 218 -13.34 4.99 -9.03
CA LYS A 218 -12.27 5.96 -8.77
C LYS A 218 -12.35 6.52 -7.34
N ARG A 219 -13.53 6.97 -6.91
CA ARG A 219 -13.77 7.50 -5.56
C ARG A 219 -13.55 6.45 -4.48
N THR A 220 -14.02 5.22 -4.72
CA THR A 220 -13.89 4.08 -3.80
C THR A 220 -12.42 3.74 -3.55
N ARG A 221 -11.61 3.73 -4.62
CA ARG A 221 -10.16 3.51 -4.51
C ARG A 221 -9.47 4.60 -3.69
N ILE A 222 -9.82 5.87 -3.90
CA ILE A 222 -9.29 6.98 -3.10
C ILE A 222 -9.63 6.77 -1.62
N LEU A 223 -10.92 6.58 -1.30
CA LEU A 223 -11.38 6.41 0.08
C LEU A 223 -10.72 5.22 0.79
N THR A 224 -10.43 4.15 0.06
CA THR A 224 -9.68 2.99 0.57
C THR A 224 -8.33 3.42 1.13
N PHE A 225 -7.55 4.18 0.34
CA PHE A 225 -6.23 4.65 0.76
C PHE A 225 -6.30 5.66 1.92
N LEU A 226 -7.32 6.53 1.91
CA LEU A 226 -7.52 7.51 2.96
C LEU A 226 -7.83 6.84 4.30
N ARG A 227 -8.79 5.90 4.33
CA ARG A 227 -9.27 5.22 5.55
C ARG A 227 -8.27 4.24 6.13
N HIS A 228 -7.44 3.63 5.29
CA HIS A 228 -6.30 2.83 5.76
C HIS A 228 -5.09 3.67 6.18
N ARG A 229 -5.17 5.01 6.14
CA ARG A 229 -4.06 5.91 6.49
C ARG A 229 -2.76 5.61 5.71
N GLN A 230 -2.90 5.30 4.41
CA GLN A 230 -1.76 5.09 3.50
C GLN A 230 -0.82 6.29 3.54
N GLN A 231 0.49 6.08 3.34
CA GLN A 231 1.51 7.13 3.32
C GLN A 231 1.10 8.37 2.50
N THR A 232 1.53 9.55 2.93
CA THR A 232 1.25 10.84 2.26
C THR A 232 2.33 11.28 1.28
N PHE A 233 3.50 10.67 1.31
CA PHE A 233 4.61 11.01 0.44
C PHE A 233 5.15 9.76 -0.24
N TYR A 234 5.52 9.87 -1.51
CA TYR A 234 6.13 8.79 -2.27
C TYR A 234 7.61 9.09 -2.47
N ILE A 235 8.48 8.21 -1.98
CA ILE A 235 9.90 8.24 -2.31
C ILE A 235 10.09 7.39 -3.58
N PRO A 236 10.53 7.96 -4.70
CA PRO A 236 10.74 7.22 -5.94
C PRO A 236 11.97 6.33 -5.77
N CYS A 237 11.93 5.09 -6.28
CA CYS A 237 13.03 4.13 -6.11
C CYS A 237 12.96 2.96 -7.08
N CYS A 238 12.16 3.09 -8.14
CA CYS A 238 11.90 2.04 -9.09
C CYS A 238 11.95 2.55 -10.54
N HIS A 239 12.99 2.10 -11.26
CA HIS A 239 13.22 2.34 -12.68
C HIS A 239 13.36 3.81 -13.09
N GLY A 240 13.88 4.66 -12.20
CA GLY A 240 14.01 6.10 -12.42
C GLY A 240 14.76 6.50 -13.68
N LEU A 241 15.82 5.78 -14.07
CA LEU A 241 16.56 6.06 -15.29
C LEU A 241 15.72 5.82 -16.56
N ALA A 242 14.79 4.85 -16.53
CA ALA A 242 13.87 4.61 -17.64
C ALA A 242 12.84 5.75 -17.80
N ARG A 243 12.56 6.50 -16.73
CA ARG A 243 11.60 7.62 -16.75
C ARG A 243 12.17 8.91 -17.34
N ARG A 244 13.48 8.97 -17.55
CA ARG A 244 14.20 10.14 -18.12
C ARG A 244 14.18 10.18 -19.65
N VAL A 245 13.62 9.15 -20.29
CA VAL A 245 13.51 8.99 -21.76
C VAL A 245 14.82 9.30 -22.49
N LEU A 246 15.92 8.76 -21.94
CA LEU A 246 17.28 9.05 -22.39
C LEU A 246 17.48 8.62 -23.85
N ALA A 247 16.93 7.48 -24.26
CA ALA A 247 17.04 6.98 -25.64
C ALA A 247 16.38 7.95 -26.62
N GLU A 248 15.14 8.36 -26.33
CA GLU A 248 14.38 9.28 -27.16
C GLU A 248 15.02 10.67 -27.25
N ARG A 249 15.73 11.11 -26.20
CA ARG A 249 16.37 12.42 -26.14
C ARG A 249 17.78 12.45 -26.73
N PHE A 250 18.56 11.39 -26.55
CA PHE A 250 20.01 11.43 -26.77
C PHE A 250 20.57 10.33 -27.67
N ALA A 251 19.82 9.27 -28.01
CA ALA A 251 20.40 8.15 -28.76
C ALA A 251 20.91 8.51 -30.17
N LYS A 252 20.34 9.55 -30.79
CA LYS A 252 20.77 10.02 -32.12
C LYS A 252 22.15 10.67 -32.08
N GLU A 253 22.44 11.45 -31.04
CA GLU A 253 23.68 12.23 -30.89
C GLU A 253 24.73 11.46 -30.07
N HIS A 254 24.26 10.62 -29.15
CA HIS A 254 25.06 9.89 -28.18
C HIS A 254 24.71 8.38 -28.14
N PRO A 255 24.81 7.65 -29.25
CA PRO A 255 24.53 6.21 -29.27
C PRO A 255 25.45 5.42 -28.33
N GLU A 256 26.65 5.93 -28.00
CA GLU A 256 27.61 5.33 -27.09
C GLU A 256 27.13 5.26 -25.63
N TRP A 257 26.10 6.01 -25.27
CA TRP A 257 25.49 5.97 -23.93
C TRP A 257 24.65 4.71 -23.70
N PHE A 258 24.28 4.00 -24.75
CA PHE A 258 23.39 2.85 -24.69
C PHE A 258 24.17 1.54 -24.73
N ALA A 259 23.59 0.51 -24.13
CA ALA A 259 24.19 -0.81 -24.03
C ALA A 259 24.43 -1.39 -25.43
N VAL A 260 25.61 -1.96 -25.68
CA VAL A 260 25.80 -2.90 -26.79
C VAL A 260 25.15 -4.21 -26.40
N LEU A 261 24.18 -4.67 -27.17
CA LEU A 261 23.50 -5.96 -26.98
C LEU A 261 24.31 -7.12 -27.58
N PRO A 262 23.98 -8.39 -27.27
CA PRO A 262 24.68 -9.56 -27.83
C PRO A 262 24.75 -9.62 -29.36
N ASN A 263 23.84 -8.94 -30.06
CA ASN A 263 23.84 -8.83 -31.53
C ASN A 263 24.80 -7.74 -32.07
N GLY A 264 25.59 -7.11 -31.20
CA GLY A 264 26.53 -6.03 -31.57
C GLY A 264 25.89 -4.66 -31.78
N LYS A 265 24.56 -4.53 -31.68
CA LYS A 265 23.85 -3.24 -31.85
C LYS A 265 23.65 -2.53 -30.52
N ARG A 266 23.56 -1.20 -30.56
CA ARG A 266 23.19 -0.38 -29.41
C ARG A 266 21.70 -0.50 -29.12
N ASP A 267 21.32 -0.52 -27.85
CA ASP A 267 19.91 -0.61 -27.44
C ASP A 267 19.20 0.74 -27.49
N THR A 268 18.96 1.25 -28.69
CA THR A 268 18.41 2.60 -28.93
C THR A 268 17.04 2.60 -29.58
N ASP A 269 16.58 1.44 -30.09
CA ASP A 269 15.32 1.32 -30.79
C ASP A 269 14.18 1.00 -29.81
N MET A 270 13.44 2.04 -29.44
CA MET A 270 12.31 1.97 -28.52
C MET A 270 11.02 1.42 -29.17
N ALA A 271 11.01 1.16 -30.48
CA ALA A 271 9.87 0.55 -31.17
C ALA A 271 9.85 -0.98 -31.03
N LEU A 272 10.97 -1.60 -30.64
CA LEU A 272 11.07 -3.04 -30.45
C LEU A 272 10.36 -3.50 -29.18
N PRO A 273 9.77 -4.71 -29.17
CA PRO A 273 9.09 -5.24 -27.99
C PRO A 273 10.07 -5.50 -26.84
N GLY A 274 9.52 -5.56 -25.63
CA GLY A 274 10.26 -5.78 -24.39
C GLY A 274 10.75 -4.49 -23.73
N HIS A 275 11.56 -4.64 -22.68
CA HIS A 275 12.22 -3.50 -22.03
C HIS A 275 13.46 -3.12 -22.85
N ARG A 276 13.51 -1.86 -23.30
CA ARG A 276 14.54 -1.31 -24.20
C ARG A 276 15.15 -0.04 -23.59
N GLY A 277 16.19 0.48 -24.23
CA GLY A 277 16.90 1.67 -23.78
C GLY A 277 17.89 1.38 -22.65
N HIS A 278 18.42 0.15 -22.59
CA HIS A 278 19.43 -0.23 -21.61
C HIS A 278 20.72 0.57 -21.80
N LEU A 279 21.39 0.87 -20.69
CA LEU A 279 22.47 1.86 -20.66
C LEU A 279 23.86 1.24 -20.60
N CYS A 280 24.84 1.95 -21.14
CA CYS A 280 26.26 1.73 -20.89
C CYS A 280 26.68 2.56 -19.66
N TYR A 281 26.60 1.96 -18.46
CA TYR A 281 26.86 2.66 -17.19
C TYR A 281 28.29 3.19 -17.00
N ARG A 282 29.22 2.82 -17.90
CA ARG A 282 30.60 3.31 -17.93
C ARG A 282 30.79 4.55 -18.82
N SER A 283 29.79 4.94 -19.62
CA SER A 283 29.87 6.12 -20.48
C SER A 283 30.01 7.40 -19.62
N PRO A 284 31.11 8.17 -19.72
CA PRO A 284 31.28 9.40 -18.95
C PRO A 284 30.22 10.45 -19.28
N GLY A 285 29.90 10.63 -20.58
CA GLY A 285 28.89 11.60 -21.02
C GLY A 285 27.50 11.29 -20.47
N LEU A 286 27.12 10.00 -20.41
CA LEU A 286 25.87 9.58 -19.79
C LEU A 286 25.84 9.93 -18.30
N ARG A 287 26.92 9.64 -17.57
CA ARG A 287 27.02 9.92 -16.13
C ARG A 287 26.91 11.40 -15.84
N ASP A 288 27.57 12.24 -16.63
CA ASP A 288 27.48 13.69 -16.51
C ASP A 288 26.08 14.22 -16.82
N GLN A 289 25.41 13.67 -17.83
CA GLN A 289 24.03 14.03 -18.13
C GLN A 289 23.07 13.62 -16.99
N ILE A 290 23.21 12.40 -16.44
CA ILE A 290 22.41 11.93 -15.31
C ILE A 290 22.61 12.86 -14.11
N TYR A 291 23.86 13.24 -13.80
CA TYR A 291 24.16 14.17 -12.72
C TYR A 291 23.55 15.54 -12.96
N ARG A 292 23.74 16.12 -14.16
CA ARG A 292 23.21 17.44 -14.53
C ARG A 292 21.70 17.53 -14.32
N GLU A 293 20.96 16.51 -14.74
CA GLU A 293 19.50 16.44 -14.55
C GLU A 293 19.10 16.29 -13.07
N THR A 294 19.85 15.48 -12.32
CA THR A 294 19.63 15.26 -10.89
C THR A 294 19.86 16.55 -10.10
N GLU A 295 20.99 17.22 -10.35
CA GLU A 295 21.33 18.50 -9.74
C GLU A 295 20.31 19.59 -10.11
N ALA A 296 19.92 19.68 -11.39
CA ALA A 296 18.93 20.66 -11.82
C ALA A 296 17.60 20.49 -11.09
N TYR A 297 17.11 19.25 -10.96
CA TYR A 297 15.88 18.98 -10.23
C TYR A 297 16.00 19.35 -8.75
N LEU A 298 17.07 18.92 -8.07
CA LEU A 298 17.26 19.17 -6.64
C LEU A 298 17.47 20.65 -6.31
N LEU A 299 17.98 21.44 -7.26
CA LEU A 299 18.05 22.91 -7.16
C LEU A 299 16.73 23.62 -7.54
N GLY A 300 15.66 22.88 -7.84
CA GLY A 300 14.37 23.45 -8.24
C GLY A 300 14.38 24.11 -9.62
N LYS A 301 15.33 23.77 -10.48
CA LYS A 301 15.38 24.32 -11.85
C LYS A 301 14.25 23.72 -12.69
N PRO A 302 13.63 24.52 -13.57
CA PRO A 302 12.54 24.05 -14.42
C PRO A 302 13.03 22.96 -15.41
N PRO A 303 12.18 22.00 -15.79
CA PRO A 303 12.53 20.87 -16.66
C PRO A 303 13.14 21.29 -18.00
N GLU A 304 12.76 22.46 -18.52
CA GLU A 304 13.29 23.10 -19.74
C GLU A 304 14.81 23.30 -19.67
N SER A 305 15.35 23.61 -18.49
CA SER A 305 16.77 23.95 -18.30
C SER A 305 17.74 22.80 -18.62
N VAL A 306 17.23 21.56 -18.61
CA VAL A 306 17.96 20.34 -18.96
C VAL A 306 17.27 19.56 -20.08
N GLY A 307 16.26 20.16 -20.73
CA GLY A 307 15.49 19.53 -21.79
C GLY A 307 14.77 18.26 -21.34
N MET A 308 14.32 18.19 -20.09
CA MET A 308 13.63 17.02 -19.53
C MET A 308 12.27 16.81 -20.20
N ARG A 309 11.93 15.56 -20.48
CA ARG A 309 10.63 15.17 -21.07
C ARG A 309 10.10 13.91 -20.40
N MET A 310 8.79 13.77 -20.41
CA MET A 310 8.11 12.52 -20.11
C MET A 310 7.93 11.68 -21.38
N LYS A 311 7.61 10.38 -21.23
CA LYS A 311 7.27 9.48 -22.35
C LYS A 311 6.10 10.00 -23.21
N THR A 312 5.23 10.83 -22.65
CA THR A 312 4.11 11.48 -23.36
C THR A 312 4.54 12.70 -24.18
N GLY A 313 5.81 13.10 -24.15
CA GLY A 313 6.37 14.27 -24.84
C GLY A 313 6.30 15.58 -24.05
N HIS A 314 5.49 15.64 -22.98
CA HIS A 314 5.37 16.81 -22.09
C HIS A 314 6.71 17.16 -21.44
N VAL A 315 6.99 18.46 -21.33
CA VAL A 315 8.16 18.99 -20.64
C VAL A 315 7.87 19.01 -19.15
N ALA A 316 8.34 17.98 -18.45
CA ALA A 316 8.12 17.78 -17.02
C ALA A 316 9.13 16.76 -16.48
N TYR A 317 9.38 16.83 -15.17
CA TYR A 317 10.01 15.74 -14.44
C TYR A 317 8.98 14.64 -14.16
N ASP A 318 9.26 13.39 -14.51
CA ASP A 318 8.34 12.27 -14.23
C ASP A 318 8.28 12.03 -12.72
N HIS A 319 7.07 12.17 -12.15
CA HIS A 319 6.84 12.05 -10.72
C HIS A 319 7.21 10.68 -10.12
N ASN A 320 7.39 9.63 -10.93
CA ASN A 320 7.86 8.33 -10.45
C ASN A 320 9.39 8.24 -10.32
N ALA A 321 10.12 9.22 -10.86
CA ALA A 321 11.57 9.32 -10.73
C ALA A 321 12.04 10.55 -9.94
N PHE A 322 11.21 11.59 -9.89
CA PHE A 322 11.54 12.88 -9.29
C PHE A 322 10.44 13.29 -8.30
N GLN A 323 10.80 13.40 -7.02
CA GLN A 323 9.92 13.87 -5.95
C GLN A 323 10.68 14.90 -5.11
N PRO A 324 10.04 15.90 -4.47
CA PRO A 324 10.74 16.97 -3.76
C PRO A 324 11.84 16.43 -2.82
N GLY A 325 13.11 16.71 -3.14
CA GLY A 325 14.28 16.24 -2.39
C GLY A 325 14.81 14.83 -2.72
N TYR A 326 14.21 14.11 -3.66
CA TYR A 326 14.55 12.72 -4.00
C TYR A 326 14.60 12.50 -5.52
N VAL A 327 15.65 11.82 -5.99
CA VAL A 327 15.81 11.42 -7.39
C VAL A 327 16.19 9.95 -7.52
N ASP A 328 15.41 9.20 -8.27
CA ASP A 328 15.62 7.78 -8.51
C ASP A 328 16.61 7.52 -9.66
N LEU A 329 17.55 6.62 -9.38
CA LEU A 329 18.62 6.17 -10.27
C LEU A 329 18.48 4.68 -10.62
N GLY A 330 17.33 4.08 -10.32
CA GLY A 330 16.99 2.70 -10.67
C GLY A 330 17.19 2.41 -12.16
N PRO A 331 17.83 1.27 -12.50
CA PRO A 331 18.08 0.89 -13.90
C PRO A 331 16.77 0.59 -14.65
N GLN A 332 16.86 0.46 -15.97
CA GLN A 332 15.74 -0.01 -16.80
C GLN A 332 15.23 -1.37 -16.30
N ASP A 333 13.92 -1.55 -16.43
CA ASP A 333 13.27 -2.83 -16.14
C ASP A 333 13.77 -3.93 -17.09
N GLY A 334 13.69 -5.20 -16.68
CA GLY A 334 14.19 -6.34 -17.48
C GLY A 334 15.71 -6.41 -17.63
N LEU A 335 16.50 -5.67 -16.83
CA LEU A 335 17.96 -5.73 -16.90
C LEU A 335 18.49 -7.12 -16.49
N GLY A 336 18.84 -7.92 -17.50
CA GLY A 336 19.46 -9.23 -17.34
C GLY A 336 20.60 -9.45 -18.34
N LYS A 337 21.04 -10.71 -18.50
CA LYS A 337 22.21 -11.10 -19.32
C LYS A 337 22.15 -10.54 -20.74
N SER A 338 20.98 -10.64 -21.38
CA SER A 338 20.76 -10.23 -22.77
C SER A 338 20.69 -8.71 -22.95
N GLN A 339 20.42 -7.98 -21.88
CA GLN A 339 20.30 -6.52 -21.84
C GLN A 339 21.58 -5.86 -21.33
N TRP A 340 22.45 -6.63 -20.66
CA TRP A 340 23.70 -6.15 -20.13
C TRP A 340 24.65 -5.71 -21.25
N CYS A 341 25.29 -4.56 -21.07
CA CYS A 341 26.18 -4.00 -22.08
C CYS A 341 27.40 -4.91 -22.32
N GLN A 342 27.61 -5.31 -23.58
CA GLN A 342 28.68 -6.21 -24.02
C GLN A 342 30.02 -5.50 -24.28
N MET A 343 30.13 -4.20 -24.02
CA MET A 343 31.41 -3.49 -24.04
C MET A 343 32.34 -4.08 -22.96
N PRO A 344 33.64 -4.30 -23.22
CA PRO A 344 34.53 -4.99 -22.28
C PRO A 344 34.50 -4.44 -20.85
N GLU A 345 34.44 -3.12 -20.70
CA GLU A 345 34.45 -2.42 -19.42
C GLU A 345 33.18 -2.65 -18.59
N CYS A 346 32.06 -2.94 -19.25
CA CYS A 346 30.79 -3.29 -18.61
C CYS A 346 30.64 -4.82 -18.47
N LYS A 347 31.03 -5.57 -19.49
CA LYS A 347 30.85 -7.02 -19.57
C LYS A 347 31.62 -7.76 -18.48
N ARG A 348 32.80 -7.27 -18.10
CA ARG A 348 33.61 -7.86 -17.01
C ARG A 348 32.83 -8.01 -15.70
N TYR A 349 31.98 -7.05 -15.34
CA TYR A 349 31.16 -7.13 -14.12
C TYR A 349 30.10 -8.23 -14.19
N TRP A 350 29.63 -8.56 -15.40
CA TRP A 350 28.77 -9.71 -15.58
C TRP A 350 29.55 -11.02 -15.44
N ASP A 351 30.72 -11.10 -16.07
CA ASP A 351 31.56 -12.29 -16.08
C ASP A 351 32.14 -12.62 -14.69
N GLU A 352 32.43 -11.59 -13.89
CA GLU A 352 32.91 -11.68 -12.51
C GLU A 352 31.79 -11.86 -11.46
N GLY A 353 30.52 -11.71 -11.85
CA GLY A 353 29.38 -11.75 -10.91
C GLY A 353 29.30 -10.53 -9.97
N THR A 354 29.81 -9.38 -10.39
CA THR A 354 29.93 -8.14 -9.62
C THR A 354 29.09 -7.00 -10.21
N GLN A 355 27.96 -7.33 -10.85
CA GLN A 355 27.06 -6.37 -11.50
C GLN A 355 26.63 -5.22 -10.55
N GLY A 356 26.40 -5.56 -9.28
CA GLY A 356 26.10 -4.62 -8.20
C GLY A 356 27.15 -3.51 -8.07
N GLU A 357 28.44 -3.82 -8.18
CA GLU A 357 29.53 -2.83 -8.03
C GLU A 357 29.46 -1.73 -9.08
N LEU A 358 29.09 -2.07 -10.32
CA LEU A 358 28.99 -1.08 -11.40
C LEU A 358 27.82 -0.11 -11.14
N LEU A 359 26.66 -0.65 -10.80
CA LEU A 359 25.42 0.12 -10.67
C LEU A 359 25.36 0.89 -9.36
N TRP A 360 25.70 0.28 -8.24
CA TRP A 360 25.84 1.00 -6.99
C TRP A 360 27.00 1.99 -7.02
N GLY A 361 28.05 1.72 -7.81
CA GLY A 361 29.11 2.69 -8.08
C GLY A 361 28.63 3.93 -8.85
N LEU A 362 27.66 3.79 -9.77
CA LEU A 362 26.98 4.95 -10.38
C LEU A 362 26.22 5.75 -9.33
N VAL A 363 25.43 5.08 -8.49
CA VAL A 363 24.63 5.74 -7.44
C VAL A 363 25.52 6.47 -6.45
N ALA A 364 26.61 5.82 -6.00
CA ALA A 364 27.61 6.41 -5.11
C ALA A 364 28.31 7.62 -5.74
N ASP A 365 28.67 7.57 -7.02
CA ASP A 365 29.23 8.71 -7.75
C ASP A 365 28.26 9.91 -7.73
N MET A 366 26.99 9.69 -8.07
CA MET A 366 25.98 10.76 -8.03
C MET A 366 25.83 11.35 -6.63
N GLY A 367 25.69 10.51 -5.60
CA GLY A 367 25.57 10.95 -4.21
C GLY A 367 26.78 11.77 -3.75
N ASN A 368 27.99 11.32 -4.07
CA ASN A 368 29.23 12.02 -3.70
C ASN A 368 29.40 13.35 -4.44
N ARG A 369 29.05 13.43 -5.73
CA ARG A 369 29.07 14.69 -6.50
C ARG A 369 28.11 15.71 -5.90
N LEU A 370 26.90 15.31 -5.51
CA LEU A 370 25.94 16.19 -4.85
C LEU A 370 26.51 16.76 -3.54
N LYS A 371 27.10 15.90 -2.69
CA LYS A 371 27.74 16.32 -1.43
C LYS A 371 28.90 17.28 -1.68
N LYS A 372 29.78 16.95 -2.62
CA LYS A 372 30.93 17.79 -2.99
C LYS A 372 30.50 19.19 -3.44
N ASN A 373 29.39 19.28 -4.15
CA ASN A 373 28.88 20.52 -4.71
C ASN A 373 27.86 21.24 -3.79
N GLY A 374 27.62 20.73 -2.57
CA GLY A 374 26.70 21.35 -1.62
C GLY A 374 25.23 21.31 -2.05
N ILE A 375 24.85 20.34 -2.88
CA ILE A 375 23.48 20.19 -3.38
C ILE A 375 22.66 19.36 -2.37
N PRO A 376 21.57 19.90 -1.80
CA PRO A 376 20.74 19.17 -0.86
C PRO A 376 19.89 18.12 -1.58
N GLY A 377 19.56 17.03 -0.86
CA GLY A 377 18.66 15.99 -1.33
C GLY A 377 19.29 14.60 -1.36
N TYR A 378 18.49 13.63 -1.78
CA TYR A 378 18.81 12.21 -1.79
C TYR A 378 18.73 11.64 -3.19
N VAL A 379 19.57 10.65 -3.47
CA VAL A 379 19.39 9.73 -4.59
C VAL A 379 18.91 8.39 -4.07
N THR A 380 18.07 7.72 -4.85
CA THR A 380 17.46 6.44 -4.47
C THR A 380 17.75 5.38 -5.54
N ASN A 381 17.77 4.12 -5.12
CA ASN A 381 17.85 2.96 -6.01
C ASN A 381 17.32 1.71 -5.30
N PHE A 382 16.72 0.77 -6.03
CA PHE A 382 16.32 -0.51 -5.45
C PHE A 382 17.48 -1.52 -5.40
N ALA A 383 17.40 -2.48 -4.48
CA ALA A 383 18.18 -3.70 -4.47
C ALA A 383 17.32 -4.86 -5.01
N TYR A 384 17.42 -5.09 -6.33
CA TYR A 384 16.63 -6.09 -7.06
C TYR A 384 17.44 -6.75 -8.17
N GLY A 385 17.06 -7.97 -8.56
CA GLY A 385 17.67 -8.70 -9.68
C GLY A 385 19.19 -8.75 -9.56
N VAL A 386 19.89 -8.24 -10.58
CA VAL A 386 21.36 -8.26 -10.70
C VAL A 386 22.07 -7.28 -9.76
N VAL A 387 21.35 -6.40 -9.06
CA VAL A 387 21.90 -5.46 -8.06
C VAL A 387 21.37 -5.69 -6.65
N ARG A 388 20.85 -6.90 -6.38
CA ARG A 388 20.17 -7.24 -5.13
C ARG A 388 21.12 -7.36 -3.93
N ASP A 389 22.29 -7.93 -4.15
CA ASP A 389 23.24 -8.17 -3.06
C ASP A 389 23.92 -6.87 -2.62
N VAL A 390 24.34 -6.83 -1.35
CA VAL A 390 25.01 -5.65 -0.78
C VAL A 390 26.38 -5.50 -1.44
N PRO A 391 26.66 -4.37 -2.11
CA PRO A 391 27.93 -4.17 -2.79
C PRO A 391 29.04 -3.80 -1.80
N GLU A 392 30.28 -4.04 -2.21
CA GLU A 392 31.47 -3.53 -1.53
C GLU A 392 31.56 -2.01 -1.62
N VAL A 393 31.17 -1.41 -2.76
CA VAL A 393 31.20 0.05 -2.94
C VAL A 393 30.55 0.81 -1.79
N GLU A 394 31.24 1.80 -1.26
CA GLU A 394 30.74 2.61 -0.16
C GLU A 394 29.68 3.61 -0.63
N LEU A 395 28.52 3.61 0.04
CA LEU A 395 27.42 4.51 -0.26
C LEU A 395 27.50 5.76 0.64
N PRO A 396 27.36 6.98 0.09
CA PRO A 396 27.24 8.19 0.90
C PRO A 396 25.90 8.24 1.65
N ASP A 397 25.86 9.04 2.71
CA ASP A 397 24.69 9.23 3.61
C ASP A 397 23.47 9.92 2.95
N ASN A 398 23.56 10.26 1.67
CA ASN A 398 22.44 10.74 0.86
C ASN A 398 21.93 9.70 -0.15
N VAL A 399 22.26 8.42 0.02
CA VAL A 399 21.73 7.30 -0.77
C VAL A 399 20.70 6.51 0.02
N LEU A 400 19.49 6.40 -0.52
CA LEU A 400 18.39 5.63 0.05
C LEU A 400 18.11 4.36 -0.77
N VAL A 401 17.72 3.28 -0.08
CA VAL A 401 17.58 1.96 -0.69
C VAL A 401 16.24 1.30 -0.35
N GLU A 402 15.53 0.86 -1.39
CA GLU A 402 14.41 -0.08 -1.30
C GLU A 402 14.92 -1.50 -1.55
N VAL A 403 14.63 -2.45 -0.66
CA VAL A 403 15.05 -3.84 -0.81
C VAL A 403 13.89 -4.67 -1.36
N CYS A 404 14.05 -5.20 -2.57
CA CYS A 404 13.05 -6.05 -3.19
C CYS A 404 13.18 -7.49 -2.68
N ILE A 405 12.14 -7.97 -2.01
CA ILE A 405 12.18 -9.24 -1.31
C ILE A 405 10.82 -9.92 -1.30
N SER A 406 10.81 -11.25 -1.35
CA SER A 406 9.58 -12.03 -1.52
C SER A 406 8.52 -11.81 -0.44
N GLY A 407 8.89 -11.29 0.73
CA GLY A 407 7.93 -10.90 1.77
C GLY A 407 7.28 -12.07 2.53
N PRO A 408 6.16 -11.82 3.22
CA PRO A 408 5.56 -12.75 4.19
C PRO A 408 5.19 -14.13 3.65
N TRP A 409 4.83 -14.25 2.37
CA TRP A 409 4.43 -15.54 1.78
C TRP A 409 5.58 -16.54 1.62
N ASN A 410 6.84 -16.09 1.65
CA ASN A 410 8.02 -16.97 1.65
C ASN A 410 8.54 -17.27 3.06
N ASP A 411 7.92 -16.71 4.09
CA ASP A 411 8.42 -16.74 5.47
C ASP A 411 8.27 -18.11 6.15
N LEU A 412 7.44 -18.99 5.57
CA LEU A 412 7.25 -20.38 6.00
C LEU A 412 8.48 -21.26 5.71
N LEU A 413 9.32 -20.89 4.75
CA LEU A 413 10.53 -21.63 4.43
C LEU A 413 11.70 -21.06 5.23
N GLU A 414 12.16 -21.78 6.25
CA GLU A 414 13.20 -21.29 7.18
C GLU A 414 14.47 -20.80 6.48
N VAL A 415 14.93 -21.51 5.45
CA VAL A 415 16.11 -21.11 4.66
C VAL A 415 15.87 -19.78 3.95
N GLN A 416 14.70 -19.60 3.33
CA GLN A 416 14.36 -18.35 2.63
C GLN A 416 14.13 -17.20 3.59
N ARG A 417 13.45 -17.46 4.72
CA ARG A 417 13.29 -16.50 5.81
C ARG A 417 14.63 -16.00 6.32
N THR A 418 15.54 -16.92 6.66
CA THR A 418 16.87 -16.57 7.19
C THR A 418 17.65 -15.73 6.20
N ARG A 419 17.73 -16.18 4.94
CA ARG A 419 18.40 -15.44 3.86
C ARG A 419 17.80 -14.04 3.67
N ASN A 420 16.48 -13.92 3.72
CA ASN A 420 15.81 -12.64 3.53
C ASN A 420 16.03 -11.69 4.72
N ASP A 421 15.87 -12.18 5.94
CA ASP A 421 16.09 -11.42 7.17
C ASP A 421 17.55 -10.92 7.25
N GLU A 422 18.52 -11.76 6.90
CA GLU A 422 19.94 -11.38 6.83
C GLU A 422 20.22 -10.32 5.78
N LEU A 423 19.64 -10.45 4.58
CA LEU A 423 19.81 -9.46 3.51
C LEU A 423 19.24 -8.10 3.90
N ILE A 424 18.05 -8.06 4.52
CA ILE A 424 17.44 -6.82 5.02
C ILE A 424 18.34 -6.17 6.07
N LYS A 425 18.84 -6.95 7.04
CA LYS A 425 19.74 -6.45 8.08
C LYS A 425 21.06 -5.93 7.51
N ALA A 426 21.63 -6.63 6.53
CA ALA A 426 22.86 -6.24 5.85
C ALA A 426 22.69 -4.91 5.10
N TRP A 427 21.61 -4.76 4.34
CA TRP A 427 21.28 -3.49 3.67
C TRP A 427 21.01 -2.36 4.66
N ASN A 428 20.25 -2.61 5.73
CA ASN A 428 20.01 -1.64 6.78
C ASN A 428 21.31 -1.18 7.48
N LYS A 429 22.31 -2.06 7.61
CA LYS A 429 23.64 -1.71 8.11
C LYS A 429 24.48 -0.93 7.09
N LYS A 430 24.31 -1.18 5.79
CA LYS A 430 25.08 -0.52 4.71
C LYS A 430 24.69 0.95 4.54
N VAL A 431 23.39 1.27 4.65
CA VAL A 431 22.92 2.66 4.48
C VAL A 431 23.33 3.55 5.66
N LYS A 432 23.90 4.72 5.35
CA LYS A 432 24.47 5.65 6.34
C LYS A 432 23.61 6.88 6.60
N THR A 433 22.40 6.92 6.06
CA THR A 433 21.52 8.10 6.07
C THR A 433 20.95 8.45 7.44
N GLY A 434 21.16 7.60 8.46
CA GLY A 434 20.42 7.65 9.71
C GLY A 434 18.97 7.19 9.59
N THR A 435 18.55 6.70 8.41
CA THR A 435 17.22 6.12 8.17
C THR A 435 17.34 4.66 7.74
N LYS A 436 16.37 3.83 8.15
CA LYS A 436 16.31 2.42 7.75
C LYS A 436 15.98 2.25 6.26
N VAL A 437 16.21 1.07 5.71
CA VAL A 437 15.69 0.68 4.38
C VAL A 437 14.17 0.48 4.42
N TRP A 438 13.52 0.48 3.26
CA TRP A 438 12.15 -0.03 3.15
C TRP A 438 12.08 -1.18 2.16
N LEU A 439 10.96 -1.91 2.17
CA LEU A 439 10.84 -3.16 1.42
C LEU A 439 9.89 -3.00 0.25
N TRP A 440 10.20 -3.67 -0.85
CA TRP A 440 9.23 -4.04 -1.88
C TRP A 440 8.91 -5.52 -1.70
N ASN A 441 7.67 -5.85 -1.32
CA ASN A 441 7.21 -7.18 -0.99
C ASN A 441 6.25 -7.75 -2.03
N TYR A 442 6.37 -9.05 -2.31
CA TYR A 442 5.60 -9.76 -3.33
C TYR A 442 4.61 -10.74 -2.67
N MET A 443 3.42 -10.24 -2.34
CA MET A 443 2.26 -11.03 -1.91
C MET A 443 1.18 -11.03 -3.01
N ASN A 444 1.62 -11.29 -4.24
CA ASN A 444 0.83 -11.12 -5.45
C ASN A 444 0.65 -12.42 -6.24
N ASN A 445 -0.24 -12.37 -7.22
CA ASN A 445 -0.52 -13.43 -8.19
C ASN A 445 0.47 -13.40 -9.36
N TYR A 446 1.77 -13.23 -9.10
CA TYR A 446 2.78 -13.22 -10.17
C TYR A 446 2.77 -14.57 -10.90
N ASN A 447 2.63 -14.55 -12.24
CA ASN A 447 2.52 -15.74 -13.09
C ASN A 447 1.35 -16.71 -12.73
N GLY A 448 0.28 -16.22 -12.10
CA GLY A 448 -0.91 -17.05 -11.82
C GLY A 448 -0.70 -18.07 -10.70
N GLN A 449 0.14 -17.72 -9.70
CA GLN A 449 0.44 -18.53 -8.51
C GLN A 449 -0.73 -18.69 -7.53
N VAL A 450 -1.66 -17.73 -7.49
CA VAL A 450 -2.92 -17.79 -6.74
C VAL A 450 -3.98 -18.38 -7.66
N PRO A 451 -4.49 -19.60 -7.42
CA PRO A 451 -5.52 -20.17 -8.29
C PRO A 451 -6.83 -19.37 -8.21
N PRO A 452 -7.60 -19.30 -9.32
CA PRO A 452 -8.86 -18.57 -9.34
C PRO A 452 -9.79 -19.01 -8.21
N GLY A 453 -10.40 -18.04 -7.51
CA GLY A 453 -11.33 -18.30 -6.41
C GLY A 453 -10.71 -18.78 -5.10
N VAL A 454 -9.38 -18.92 -5.02
CA VAL A 454 -8.68 -19.20 -3.75
C VAL A 454 -8.39 -17.89 -3.03
N ALA A 455 -8.81 -17.78 -1.78
CA ALA A 455 -8.58 -16.59 -0.98
C ALA A 455 -7.26 -16.68 -0.20
N PRO A 456 -6.25 -15.83 -0.49
CA PRO A 456 -4.91 -15.96 0.09
C PRO A 456 -4.77 -15.23 1.43
N ILE A 457 -5.69 -15.48 2.37
CA ILE A 457 -5.64 -14.88 3.71
C ILE A 457 -4.37 -15.35 4.44
N SER A 458 -3.58 -14.40 4.97
CA SER A 458 -2.25 -14.68 5.54
C SER A 458 -1.87 -13.71 6.67
N THR A 459 -2.86 -13.30 7.46
CA THR A 459 -2.72 -12.29 8.51
C THR A 459 -1.69 -12.63 9.58
N ALA A 460 -1.55 -13.91 9.94
CA ALA A 460 -0.54 -14.38 10.90
C ALA A 460 0.88 -14.31 10.32
N LEU A 461 1.06 -14.58 9.03
CA LEU A 461 2.36 -14.42 8.36
C LEU A 461 2.77 -12.95 8.26
N ILE A 462 1.81 -12.07 7.95
CA ILE A 462 2.02 -10.61 7.96
C ILE A 462 2.47 -10.17 9.36
N GLN A 463 1.80 -10.64 10.43
CA GLN A 463 2.23 -10.38 11.81
C GLN A 463 3.65 -10.84 12.09
N GLY A 464 3.93 -12.12 11.84
CA GLY A 464 5.23 -12.70 12.13
C GLY A 464 6.37 -12.00 11.40
N TYR A 465 6.17 -11.67 10.12
CA TYR A 465 7.18 -11.02 9.28
C TYR A 465 7.47 -9.58 9.72
N TYR A 466 6.42 -8.74 9.80
CA TYR A 466 6.63 -7.31 10.05
C TYR A 466 7.01 -7.00 11.50
N SER A 467 6.56 -7.80 12.48
CA SER A 467 7.00 -7.64 13.87
C SER A 467 8.51 -7.91 14.00
N ARG A 468 9.03 -8.94 13.31
CA ARG A 468 10.47 -9.23 13.30
C ARG A 468 11.28 -8.16 12.59
N MET A 469 10.76 -7.62 11.49
CA MET A 469 11.52 -6.69 10.64
C MET A 469 11.42 -5.23 11.08
N ALA A 470 10.46 -4.84 11.93
CA ALA A 470 10.25 -3.47 12.40
C ALA A 470 11.53 -2.74 12.89
N PRO A 471 12.48 -3.38 13.61
CA PRO A 471 13.72 -2.73 14.00
C PRO A 471 14.64 -2.36 12.83
N HIS A 472 14.46 -2.99 11.66
CA HIS A 472 15.37 -2.91 10.52
C HIS A 472 14.78 -2.22 9.28
N ILE A 473 13.49 -1.88 9.32
CA ILE A 473 12.80 -1.24 8.20
C ILE A 473 12.09 0.05 8.62
N ARG A 474 11.87 0.95 7.66
CA ARG A 474 10.95 2.10 7.77
C ARG A 474 9.60 1.83 7.10
N GLY A 475 9.35 0.57 6.77
CA GLY A 475 8.09 0.07 6.20
C GLY A 475 8.25 -0.66 4.89
N ALA A 476 7.13 -0.76 4.15
CA ALA A 476 7.06 -1.53 2.93
C ALA A 476 6.04 -1.00 1.93
N TYR A 477 6.31 -1.29 0.67
CA TYR A 477 5.34 -1.45 -0.37
C TYR A 477 5.01 -2.95 -0.55
N ASN A 478 3.75 -3.32 -0.39
CA ASN A 478 3.24 -4.64 -0.75
C ASN A 478 2.63 -4.61 -2.16
N GLU A 479 3.34 -5.22 -3.09
CA GLU A 479 2.78 -5.67 -4.37
C GLU A 479 1.89 -6.89 -4.06
N ALA A 480 0.57 -6.67 -4.06
CA ALA A 480 -0.42 -7.57 -3.49
C ALA A 480 -1.62 -7.84 -4.43
N GLU A 481 -1.34 -7.82 -5.73
CA GLU A 481 -2.28 -8.05 -6.81
C GLU A 481 -2.85 -9.46 -6.75
N ILE A 482 -4.17 -9.57 -6.69
CA ILE A 482 -4.88 -10.85 -6.83
C ILE A 482 -6.13 -10.67 -7.68
N ASP A 483 -6.68 -11.78 -8.18
CA ASP A 483 -7.76 -11.74 -9.18
C ASP A 483 -9.08 -11.18 -8.63
N TYR A 484 -9.34 -11.32 -7.33
CA TYR A 484 -10.57 -10.82 -6.69
C TYR A 484 -10.25 -10.01 -5.43
N TRP A 485 -10.53 -8.71 -5.45
CA TRP A 485 -10.04 -7.77 -4.43
C TRP A 485 -10.48 -8.16 -3.00
N LEU A 486 -11.73 -8.60 -2.84
CA LEU A 486 -12.29 -8.94 -1.54
C LEU A 486 -11.58 -10.15 -0.91
N HIS A 487 -10.95 -11.04 -1.69
CA HIS A 487 -10.19 -12.15 -1.10
C HIS A 487 -8.92 -11.68 -0.36
N ASN A 488 -8.48 -10.43 -0.52
CA ASN A 488 -7.28 -9.89 0.14
C ASN A 488 -7.59 -8.84 1.22
N TYR A 489 -8.86 -8.48 1.48
CA TYR A 489 -9.17 -7.27 2.26
C TYR A 489 -8.59 -7.31 3.69
N LEU A 490 -8.61 -8.46 4.35
CA LEU A 490 -8.05 -8.62 5.70
C LEU A 490 -6.53 -8.45 5.71
N ASN A 491 -5.84 -8.91 4.66
CA ASN A 491 -4.40 -8.72 4.54
C ASN A 491 -4.07 -7.23 4.39
N TYR A 492 -4.84 -6.47 3.60
CA TYR A 492 -4.67 -5.01 3.52
C TYR A 492 -4.89 -4.34 4.88
N TYR A 493 -6.00 -4.68 5.54
CA TYR A 493 -6.35 -4.09 6.83
C TYR A 493 -5.27 -4.34 7.88
N VAL A 494 -4.82 -5.60 8.03
CA VAL A 494 -3.75 -5.98 8.97
C VAL A 494 -2.43 -5.31 8.61
N PHE A 495 -2.06 -5.31 7.33
CA PHE A 495 -0.83 -4.66 6.88
C PHE A 495 -0.79 -3.17 7.27
N TYR A 496 -1.83 -2.40 6.95
CA TYR A 496 -1.84 -0.97 7.25
C TYR A 496 -1.83 -0.68 8.76
N ARG A 497 -2.48 -1.52 9.57
CA ARG A 497 -2.43 -1.41 11.04
C ARG A 497 -1.02 -1.65 11.58
N MET A 498 -0.34 -2.69 11.09
CA MET A 498 1.04 -2.99 11.48
C MET A 498 2.06 -1.97 10.99
N MET A 499 1.82 -1.38 9.82
CA MET A 499 2.69 -0.31 9.33
C MET A 499 2.49 0.99 10.12
N TRP A 500 1.28 1.20 10.67
CA TRP A 500 1.04 2.31 11.59
C TRP A 500 1.68 2.04 12.95
N ASP A 501 1.39 0.88 13.55
CA ASP A 501 1.91 0.46 14.86
C ASP A 501 2.43 -0.99 14.74
N SER A 502 3.76 -1.13 14.75
CA SER A 502 4.43 -2.42 14.58
C SER A 502 4.24 -3.38 15.74
N SER A 503 3.71 -2.89 16.87
CA SER A 503 3.35 -3.69 18.05
C SER A 503 1.91 -4.24 18.01
N THR A 504 1.15 -3.95 16.95
CA THR A 504 -0.26 -4.36 16.78
C THR A 504 -0.46 -5.86 17.09
N ASP A 505 -1.34 -6.16 18.06
CA ASP A 505 -1.84 -7.53 18.29
C ASP A 505 -2.87 -7.89 17.21
N VAL A 506 -2.40 -8.55 16.14
CA VAL A 506 -3.25 -8.98 15.03
C VAL A 506 -4.34 -9.95 15.48
N LYS A 507 -4.11 -10.79 16.49
CA LYS A 507 -5.17 -11.67 17.02
C LYS A 507 -6.29 -10.85 17.66
N ALA A 508 -5.96 -9.79 18.41
CA ALA A 508 -6.96 -8.86 18.94
C ALA A 508 -7.71 -8.13 17.82
N VAL A 509 -7.01 -7.68 16.79
CA VAL A 509 -7.62 -7.06 15.60
C VAL A 509 -8.63 -7.98 14.92
N LEU A 510 -8.30 -9.26 14.74
CA LEU A 510 -9.22 -10.23 14.13
C LEU A 510 -10.42 -10.56 15.02
N ARG A 511 -10.21 -10.68 16.34
CA ARG A 511 -11.32 -10.86 17.30
C ARG A 511 -12.28 -9.66 17.25
N GLU A 512 -11.75 -8.45 17.23
CA GLU A 512 -12.55 -7.23 17.08
C GLU A 512 -13.29 -7.20 15.74
N HIS A 513 -12.59 -7.49 14.64
CA HIS A 513 -13.18 -7.59 13.31
C HIS A 513 -14.40 -8.51 13.31
N ASN A 514 -14.23 -9.75 13.79
CA ASN A 514 -15.30 -10.73 13.79
C ASN A 514 -16.49 -10.28 14.65
N ARG A 515 -16.20 -9.74 15.85
CA ARG A 515 -17.23 -9.22 16.76
C ARG A 515 -18.02 -8.07 16.14
N LEU A 516 -17.34 -7.11 15.52
CA LEU A 516 -17.97 -5.89 14.98
C LEU A 516 -18.68 -6.14 13.64
N MET A 517 -18.18 -7.05 12.81
CA MET A 517 -18.80 -7.37 11.52
C MET A 517 -19.96 -8.35 11.63
N PHE A 518 -19.89 -9.31 12.56
CA PHE A 518 -20.80 -10.45 12.55
C PHE A 518 -21.57 -10.65 13.86
N GLY A 519 -21.30 -9.83 14.89
CA GLY A 519 -22.02 -9.85 16.16
C GLY A 519 -22.11 -11.26 16.77
N ALA A 520 -23.31 -11.77 17.01
CA ALA A 520 -23.50 -13.13 17.51
C ALA A 520 -22.92 -14.24 16.58
N GLY A 521 -22.75 -13.96 15.28
CA GLY A 521 -22.09 -14.86 14.32
C GLY A 521 -20.55 -14.77 14.30
N ALA A 522 -19.93 -14.01 15.20
CA ALA A 522 -18.49 -13.76 15.20
C ALA A 522 -17.63 -15.03 15.31
N GLU A 523 -18.01 -15.99 16.15
CA GLU A 523 -17.23 -17.21 16.34
C GLU A 523 -17.22 -18.10 15.08
N PRO A 524 -18.36 -18.50 14.48
CA PRO A 524 -18.34 -19.26 13.23
C PRO A 524 -17.65 -18.54 12.08
N MET A 525 -17.82 -17.21 11.97
CA MET A 525 -17.11 -16.44 10.95
C MET A 525 -15.60 -16.39 11.19
N GLY A 526 -15.17 -16.34 12.45
CA GLY A 526 -13.76 -16.46 12.81
C GLY A 526 -13.18 -17.83 12.45
N GLN A 527 -13.94 -18.91 12.66
CA GLN A 527 -13.56 -20.26 12.24
C GLN A 527 -13.41 -20.36 10.72
N PHE A 528 -14.31 -19.72 9.95
CA PHE A 528 -14.19 -19.63 8.48
C PHE A 528 -12.87 -18.99 8.04
N TYR A 529 -12.53 -17.79 8.55
CA TYR A 529 -11.29 -17.10 8.15
C TYR A 529 -10.04 -17.87 8.59
N ALA A 530 -10.05 -18.42 9.81
CA ALA A 530 -8.95 -19.23 10.30
C ALA A 530 -8.72 -20.47 9.42
N ARG A 531 -9.80 -21.14 8.99
CA ARG A 531 -9.73 -22.31 8.11
C ARG A 531 -9.21 -21.94 6.71
N VAL A 532 -9.67 -20.83 6.14
CA VAL A 532 -9.17 -20.34 4.84
C VAL A 532 -7.68 -19.99 4.91
N GLU A 533 -7.25 -19.31 5.97
CA GLU A 533 -5.83 -18.99 6.19
C GLU A 533 -4.97 -20.24 6.41
N GLU A 534 -5.44 -21.20 7.19
CA GLU A 534 -4.76 -22.49 7.39
C GLU A 534 -4.60 -23.24 6.05
N ILE A 535 -5.65 -23.32 5.23
CA ILE A 535 -5.60 -23.96 3.92
C ILE A 535 -4.59 -23.25 3.02
N TRP A 536 -4.63 -21.91 2.95
CA TRP A 536 -3.69 -21.11 2.17
C TRP A 536 -2.24 -21.38 2.57
N THR A 537 -1.95 -21.23 3.86
CA THR A 537 -0.59 -21.34 4.41
C THR A 537 -0.04 -22.76 4.35
N SER A 538 -0.87 -23.79 4.51
CA SER A 538 -0.43 -25.18 4.52
C SER A 538 -0.34 -25.82 3.13
N ASN A 539 -1.15 -25.37 2.16
CA ASN A 539 -1.26 -26.05 0.86
C ASN A 539 -0.68 -25.26 -0.33
N PHE A 540 -0.67 -23.93 -0.27
CA PHE A 540 -0.31 -23.10 -1.43
C PHE A 540 1.08 -22.47 -1.32
N LEU A 541 1.52 -22.13 -0.11
CA LEU A 541 2.79 -21.42 0.09
C LEU A 541 4.03 -22.32 0.19
N GLY A 542 3.87 -23.60 0.54
CA GLY A 542 4.97 -24.51 0.90
C GLY A 542 5.63 -25.30 -0.23
N LYS A 543 5.05 -25.40 -1.43
CA LYS A 543 5.64 -26.13 -2.56
C LYS A 543 6.53 -25.20 -3.38
N VAL A 544 7.82 -25.17 -3.09
CA VAL A 544 8.82 -24.39 -3.83
C VAL A 544 9.79 -25.33 -4.55
N LEU A 545 9.98 -25.09 -5.85
CA LEU A 545 11.05 -25.71 -6.63
C LEU A 545 12.27 -24.80 -6.65
N ASP A 546 13.43 -25.37 -6.37
CA ASP A 546 14.70 -24.72 -6.68
C ASP A 546 14.91 -24.76 -8.19
N THR A 547 14.82 -23.60 -8.85
CA THR A 547 15.10 -23.46 -10.28
C THR A 547 16.42 -22.69 -10.48
N PRO A 548 17.05 -22.77 -11.67
CA PRO A 548 18.17 -21.89 -12.01
C PRO A 548 17.85 -20.38 -11.92
N LEU A 549 16.56 -20.01 -11.87
CA LEU A 549 16.08 -18.63 -11.68
C LEU A 549 15.79 -18.30 -10.20
N GLY A 550 16.10 -19.22 -9.29
CA GLY A 550 15.78 -19.15 -7.86
C GLY A 550 14.57 -20.00 -7.45
N PRO A 551 14.20 -19.97 -6.16
CA PRO A 551 13.02 -20.64 -5.63
C PRO A 551 11.75 -20.15 -6.34
N GLN A 552 11.00 -21.05 -6.97
CA GLN A 552 9.70 -20.75 -7.58
C GLN A 552 8.59 -21.54 -6.88
N ARG A 553 7.49 -20.85 -6.53
CA ARG A 553 6.28 -21.52 -6.04
C ARG A 553 5.64 -22.33 -7.16
N LEU A 554 5.39 -23.60 -6.89
CA LEU A 554 4.65 -24.47 -7.80
C LEU A 554 3.19 -24.05 -7.84
N LYS A 555 2.73 -23.68 -9.03
CA LYS A 555 1.31 -23.52 -9.30
C LYS A 555 0.61 -24.88 -9.14
N ARG A 556 -0.47 -24.89 -8.36
CA ARG A 556 -1.35 -26.05 -8.23
C ARG A 556 -2.26 -26.17 -9.45
N SER A 557 -2.50 -27.39 -9.91
CA SER A 557 -3.52 -27.65 -10.94
C SER A 557 -4.94 -27.39 -10.39
N GLU A 558 -5.90 -27.06 -11.26
CA GLU A 558 -7.30 -26.85 -10.82
C GLU A 558 -7.86 -28.09 -10.12
N ARG A 559 -7.42 -29.30 -10.51
CA ARG A 559 -7.77 -30.57 -9.85
C ARG A 559 -7.25 -30.66 -8.42
N GLU A 560 -5.96 -30.42 -8.20
CA GLU A 560 -5.40 -30.38 -6.83
C GLU A 560 -6.16 -29.37 -5.96
N VAL A 561 -6.51 -28.22 -6.54
CA VAL A 561 -7.25 -27.18 -5.81
C VAL A 561 -8.65 -27.65 -5.43
N TRP A 562 -9.45 -28.15 -6.38
CA TRP A 562 -10.90 -28.31 -6.19
C TRP A 562 -11.36 -29.72 -5.83
N ASP A 563 -10.53 -30.74 -6.06
CA ASP A 563 -10.82 -32.14 -5.72
C ASP A 563 -10.01 -32.67 -4.53
N GLU A 564 -8.80 -32.14 -4.31
CA GLU A 564 -7.90 -32.65 -3.26
C GLU A 564 -7.79 -31.73 -2.05
N ILE A 565 -7.78 -30.39 -2.25
CA ILE A 565 -7.65 -29.40 -1.17
C ILE A 565 -9.01 -28.88 -0.72
N TYR A 566 -9.78 -28.26 -1.63
CA TYR A 566 -11.14 -27.77 -1.38
C TYR A 566 -12.17 -28.85 -1.71
N THR A 567 -12.04 -30.00 -1.04
CA THR A 567 -12.95 -31.15 -1.18
C THR A 567 -14.39 -30.77 -0.85
N ASP A 568 -15.36 -31.63 -1.18
CA ASP A 568 -16.76 -31.40 -0.78
C ASP A 568 -16.94 -31.28 0.74
N GLN A 569 -16.15 -32.02 1.50
CA GLN A 569 -16.13 -31.91 2.95
C GLN A 569 -15.68 -30.51 3.37
N VAL A 570 -14.53 -30.04 2.86
CA VAL A 570 -14.00 -28.70 3.22
C VAL A 570 -14.97 -27.60 2.80
N MET A 571 -15.53 -27.68 1.60
CA MET A 571 -16.52 -26.68 1.14
C MET A 571 -17.80 -26.72 1.99
N GLY A 572 -18.24 -27.91 2.43
CA GLY A 572 -19.34 -28.07 3.37
C GLY A 572 -19.05 -27.51 4.76
N GLU A 573 -17.82 -27.66 5.27
CA GLU A 573 -17.36 -27.06 6.54
C GLU A 573 -17.41 -25.53 6.48
N LEU A 574 -16.88 -24.94 5.39
CA LEU A 574 -16.88 -23.49 5.18
C LEU A 574 -18.31 -22.94 5.07
N GLU A 575 -19.17 -23.58 4.28
CA GLU A 575 -20.59 -23.23 4.16
C GLU A 575 -21.33 -23.38 5.50
N GLY A 576 -21.00 -24.42 6.28
CA GLY A 576 -21.54 -24.64 7.62
C GLY A 576 -21.23 -23.51 8.60
N CYS A 577 -20.08 -22.85 8.45
CA CYS A 577 -19.75 -21.65 9.24
C CYS A 577 -20.72 -20.50 8.93
N PHE A 578 -21.02 -20.25 7.66
CA PHE A 578 -22.00 -19.23 7.26
C PHE A 578 -23.42 -19.56 7.70
N ALA A 579 -23.85 -20.81 7.58
CA ALA A 579 -25.17 -21.24 8.02
C ALA A 579 -25.35 -20.98 9.53
N LYS A 580 -24.38 -21.41 10.35
CA LYS A 580 -24.37 -21.16 11.80
C LYS A 580 -24.34 -19.67 12.13
N ALA A 581 -23.47 -18.90 11.48
CA ALA A 581 -23.39 -17.45 11.66
C ALA A 581 -24.72 -16.76 11.35
N GLY A 582 -25.39 -17.15 10.26
CA GLY A 582 -26.70 -16.62 9.87
C GLY A 582 -27.78 -16.92 10.88
N THR A 583 -27.81 -18.13 11.45
CA THR A 583 -28.75 -18.48 12.53
C THR A 583 -28.50 -17.65 13.79
N LEU A 584 -27.24 -17.51 14.21
CA LEU A 584 -26.89 -16.76 15.43
C LEU A 584 -27.16 -15.27 15.28
N ALA A 585 -26.84 -14.69 14.12
CA ALA A 585 -27.05 -13.27 13.84
C ALA A 585 -28.49 -12.91 13.46
N ALA A 586 -29.45 -13.86 13.48
CA ALA A 586 -30.81 -13.65 12.97
C ALA A 586 -31.56 -12.47 13.62
N LYS A 587 -31.24 -12.13 14.87
CA LYS A 587 -31.84 -11.00 15.61
C LYS A 587 -31.05 -9.70 15.50
N GLU A 588 -29.97 -9.68 14.73
CA GLU A 588 -29.08 -8.54 14.53
C GLU A 588 -29.03 -8.20 13.02
N PRO A 589 -29.97 -7.37 12.51
CA PRO A 589 -30.12 -7.17 11.07
C PRO A 589 -28.85 -6.76 10.34
N GLU A 590 -28.04 -5.88 10.94
CA GLU A 590 -26.79 -5.41 10.33
C GLU A 590 -25.69 -6.49 10.31
N SER A 591 -25.56 -7.26 11.39
CA SER A 591 -24.65 -8.42 11.44
C SER A 591 -25.08 -9.48 10.42
N LEU A 592 -26.38 -9.78 10.35
CA LEU A 592 -26.94 -10.76 9.42
C LEU A 592 -26.69 -10.36 7.96
N LYS A 593 -26.91 -9.10 7.61
CA LYS A 593 -26.61 -8.57 6.27
C LYS A 593 -25.14 -8.78 5.89
N ARG A 594 -24.20 -8.54 6.80
CA ARG A 594 -22.76 -8.74 6.55
C ARG A 594 -22.41 -10.22 6.41
N VAL A 595 -22.99 -11.11 7.23
CA VAL A 595 -22.83 -12.56 7.07
C VAL A 595 -23.32 -13.02 5.68
N GLN A 596 -24.52 -12.58 5.28
CA GLN A 596 -25.10 -12.90 3.98
C GLN A 596 -24.25 -12.36 2.82
N PHE A 597 -23.82 -11.11 2.92
CA PHE A 597 -22.93 -10.48 1.94
C PHE A 597 -21.63 -11.27 1.79
N MET A 598 -20.95 -11.65 2.89
CA MET A 598 -19.71 -12.42 2.81
C MET A 598 -19.94 -13.82 2.25
N ARG A 599 -21.09 -14.44 2.52
CA ARG A 599 -21.46 -15.73 1.92
C ARG A 599 -21.62 -15.61 0.40
N GLU A 600 -22.29 -14.57 -0.07
CA GLU A 600 -22.59 -14.36 -1.49
C GLU A 600 -21.37 -13.88 -2.29
N THR A 601 -20.58 -12.97 -1.74
CA THR A 601 -19.49 -12.30 -2.46
C THR A 601 -18.16 -13.00 -2.26
N PHE A 602 -17.72 -13.16 -1.01
CA PHE A 602 -16.44 -13.77 -0.69
C PHE A 602 -16.47 -15.28 -0.95
N PHE A 603 -17.35 -16.02 -0.26
CA PHE A 603 -17.45 -17.47 -0.43
C PHE A 603 -18.10 -17.85 -1.75
N GLY A 604 -19.07 -17.07 -2.23
CA GLY A 604 -19.69 -17.29 -3.53
C GLY A 604 -18.72 -17.14 -4.71
N GLU A 605 -17.66 -16.32 -4.61
CA GLU A 605 -16.58 -16.33 -5.62
C GLU A 605 -15.82 -17.66 -5.62
N MET A 606 -15.56 -18.25 -4.45
CA MET A 606 -14.93 -19.57 -4.35
C MET A 606 -15.81 -20.65 -5.00
N LEU A 607 -17.12 -20.64 -4.70
CA LEU A 607 -18.10 -21.56 -5.29
C LEU A 607 -18.18 -21.41 -6.81
N ARG A 608 -18.24 -20.18 -7.32
CA ARG A 608 -18.29 -19.91 -8.76
C ARG A 608 -17.04 -20.42 -9.48
N ALA A 609 -15.85 -20.23 -8.89
CA ALA A 609 -14.62 -20.77 -9.46
C ALA A 609 -14.61 -22.31 -9.49
N ARG A 610 -15.07 -22.96 -8.41
CA ARG A 610 -15.22 -24.42 -8.34
C ARG A 610 -16.23 -24.96 -9.35
N ASP A 611 -17.34 -24.27 -9.56
CA ASP A 611 -18.36 -24.65 -10.53
C ASP A 611 -17.86 -24.53 -11.97
N VAL A 612 -17.06 -23.52 -12.27
CA VAL A 612 -16.38 -23.40 -13.58
C VAL A 612 -15.48 -24.60 -13.83
N TYR A 613 -14.67 -24.98 -12.84
CA TYR A 613 -13.85 -26.19 -12.90
C TYR A 613 -14.68 -27.46 -13.14
N ARG A 614 -15.73 -27.69 -12.35
CA ARG A 614 -16.62 -28.86 -12.47
C ARG A 614 -17.33 -28.93 -13.82
N LYS A 615 -17.74 -27.79 -14.37
CA LYS A 615 -18.35 -27.73 -15.72
C LYS A 615 -17.34 -28.15 -16.80
N ARG A 616 -16.08 -27.71 -16.70
CA ARG A 616 -15.02 -28.12 -17.62
C ARG A 616 -14.73 -29.62 -17.52
N GLN A 617 -14.65 -30.17 -16.31
CA GLN A 617 -14.45 -31.61 -16.13
C GLN A 617 -15.58 -32.43 -16.75
N ARG A 618 -16.84 -32.10 -16.46
CA ARG A 618 -17.98 -32.78 -17.10
C ARG A 618 -17.93 -32.69 -18.63
N GLY A 619 -17.58 -31.53 -19.18
CA GLY A 619 -17.41 -31.39 -20.63
C GLY A 619 -16.29 -32.25 -21.24
N VAL A 620 -15.26 -32.59 -20.45
CA VAL A 620 -14.22 -33.55 -20.86
C VAL A 620 -14.70 -34.99 -20.70
N GLU A 621 -15.43 -35.31 -19.64
CA GLU A 621 -16.04 -36.65 -19.43
C GLU A 621 -17.10 -36.98 -20.49
N ASP A 622 -17.88 -35.97 -20.91
CA ASP A 622 -18.90 -36.06 -21.96
C ASP A 622 -18.28 -36.06 -23.38
N LEU A 623 -16.96 -35.88 -23.51
CA LEU A 623 -16.28 -35.85 -24.80
C LEU A 623 -16.20 -37.26 -25.42
N VAL A 624 -17.14 -37.58 -26.30
CA VAL A 624 -17.08 -38.78 -27.14
C VAL A 624 -16.22 -38.51 -28.37
N LEU A 625 -14.96 -38.95 -28.35
CA LEU A 625 -14.11 -38.97 -29.54
C LEU A 625 -14.39 -40.25 -30.35
N GLN A 626 -14.90 -40.11 -31.57
CA GLN A 626 -14.90 -41.22 -32.52
C GLN A 626 -13.47 -41.45 -33.01
N VAL A 627 -12.76 -42.35 -32.34
CA VAL A 627 -11.45 -42.81 -32.79
C VAL A 627 -11.68 -43.82 -33.92
N ARG A 628 -11.23 -43.50 -35.14
CA ARG A 628 -11.16 -44.51 -36.21
C ARG A 628 -10.09 -45.53 -35.83
N PRO A 629 -10.41 -46.83 -35.75
CA PRO A 629 -9.39 -47.85 -35.49
C PRO A 629 -8.38 -47.85 -36.64
N LEU A 630 -7.10 -48.03 -36.33
CA LEU A 630 -6.08 -48.20 -37.38
C LEU A 630 -6.38 -49.46 -38.21
N PRO A 631 -6.26 -49.39 -39.54
CA PRO A 631 -6.32 -50.58 -40.39
C PRO A 631 -5.29 -51.63 -39.96
N ALA A 632 -5.65 -52.91 -40.08
CA ALA A 632 -4.77 -54.01 -39.69
C ALA A 632 -3.43 -53.94 -40.47
N GLY A 633 -2.32 -53.75 -39.75
CA GLY A 633 -0.96 -53.70 -40.29
C GLY A 633 -0.29 -52.33 -40.21
N GLU A 634 -1.01 -51.25 -39.92
CA GLU A 634 -0.41 -49.94 -39.70
C GLU A 634 0.08 -49.77 -38.25
N LYS A 635 1.30 -49.28 -38.08
CA LYS A 635 1.86 -48.90 -36.78
C LYS A 635 1.85 -47.38 -36.65
N ILE A 636 1.40 -46.88 -35.49
CA ILE A 636 1.58 -45.47 -35.13
C ILE A 636 3.07 -45.26 -34.86
N THR A 637 3.74 -44.50 -35.73
CA THR A 637 5.07 -43.96 -35.45
C THR A 637 4.89 -42.57 -34.84
N LEU A 638 5.35 -42.39 -33.59
CA LEU A 638 5.49 -41.07 -32.97
C LEU A 638 6.89 -40.55 -33.32
N ASP A 639 6.97 -39.72 -34.35
CA ASP A 639 8.18 -39.20 -34.97
C ASP A 639 8.79 -37.99 -34.25
N GLY A 640 8.32 -37.67 -33.03
CA GLY A 640 8.93 -36.65 -32.15
C GLY A 640 8.93 -35.23 -32.71
N GLY A 641 8.30 -34.98 -33.86
CA GLY A 641 8.15 -33.66 -34.47
C GLY A 641 7.00 -32.88 -33.84
N TYR A 642 7.30 -31.70 -33.30
CA TYR A 642 6.26 -30.72 -32.96
C TYR A 642 5.46 -30.35 -34.23
N PRO A 643 4.12 -30.43 -34.23
CA PRO A 643 3.35 -30.01 -35.39
C PRO A 643 3.39 -28.48 -35.51
N GLN A 644 4.11 -27.99 -36.54
CA GLN A 644 3.86 -26.66 -37.06
C GLN A 644 2.55 -26.69 -37.85
N SER A 645 1.62 -25.80 -37.49
CA SER A 645 0.30 -25.54 -38.08
C SER A 645 -0.88 -26.44 -37.62
N LEU A 646 -1.67 -25.90 -36.68
CA LEU A 646 -3.11 -26.11 -36.61
C LEU A 646 -3.79 -24.77 -36.94
N SER A 647 -3.77 -24.39 -38.22
CA SER A 647 -4.68 -23.39 -38.76
C SER A 647 -5.90 -24.13 -39.29
N GLY A 648 -7.03 -24.05 -38.58
CA GLY A 648 -8.33 -24.47 -39.08
C GLY A 648 -9.05 -25.52 -38.26
N VAL A 649 -9.42 -25.20 -37.02
CA VAL A 649 -10.63 -25.76 -36.40
C VAL A 649 -11.28 -24.62 -35.60
N GLY A 650 -12.36 -24.05 -36.16
CA GLY A 650 -13.23 -23.15 -35.43
C GLY A 650 -14.10 -23.96 -34.47
N PHE A 651 -14.08 -23.60 -33.19
CA PHE A 651 -15.08 -24.04 -32.23
C PHE A 651 -16.24 -23.05 -32.29
N GLY A 652 -17.39 -23.52 -32.77
CA GLY A 652 -18.69 -22.87 -32.56
C GLY A 652 -19.27 -23.22 -31.21
#